data_AF-A0A1W0A991-F1
#
_entry.id   AF-A0A1W0A991-F1
#
_cell.length_a   1.000
_cell.length_b   1.000
_cell.length_c   1.000
_cell.angle_alpha   90.00
_cell.angle_beta   90.00
_cell.angle_gamma   90.00
#
_symmetry.space_group_name_H-M   'P 1'
#
loop_
_entity.id
_entity.type
_entity.pdbx_description
1 polymer ?
#
loop_
_entity_poly.entity_id
_entity_poly.type
_entity_poly.pdbx_seq_one_letter_code
_entity_poly.pdbx_strand_id
1 'polypeptide(L)'
;MTWWVLAAAALAVGLWAQLYLNDLHPHPGQTPCEARKLGLVVVGHGIISRSLLAAVSAMEQRIDFCGASVHVVAFGDAKTGGFLKKYRGFDREQLEHVTALDRDVDDVEHDQNLGQVVIDLIAFGHFDRYIIVDCAAHGNHTEDLILAKKAGFGIVFSNRHHLASEYNTTYSRLVYDAAKPSRLVSYEATVGSGLPIINTLDRVLATGDHVHSVLCRFNDAIAYIMDAMHIGSSWSDAVIEAYENGLTEDDPREDLSGLVTARKMIILSRQLGHKTEMHAAFVQNLVPKALRNVSLHEFFSKLPQFNAEYEQQIKRAKDINAMLTYTGHINANGAVRIGLEQYSSSSSIYHLQYSESFIAISTDWFPDAIALKGAGAGTNGTVASIMADIAKLSCSLFILCDLNFVQKAFSLFDNDSSDEEQAVSMQEVHLEFTVDAPINAKTQETTNIMYEPSLWQTLPPDYFGPMEYRDQSFEYGGGRGYYAAKDIPAGSLLLRERAYVEWPDVDDRNKLLVATIDQILRCDDADEIASNMAPLYPMHLSDLPAPLLSAAKAQYTNALQAVLTQYKRSNEFDKWLQVVMGMQCNAFSSGVFLHTAMFNHDCNPNCIKFTPVASHGISEVRAAQFIPKGTQLMISYLYPREQSRSSRQLQLEKQFGFTCNCSLCQRGDSFSPYPSPTLSSSVSLDDIEKAIATLEELFNDNPTVNAATVLHAALESLSDALEIIPHDHLVLMRIHKLVADTCDSLLKRKKSSSTIQDYAILFLRSSYELHELQKMFLDKDHLDLARTLNDISQGIRLLLSYSPSILLAEFPEWPTFRAASRIESEYTNEYKRIKALLSDCGTLNMVKQLLVLSTGQHVGKTTTCLGLVAHLQRLGLRVAYCKPVGQQHVPVGGGLRVDKDSFLFKEHFNLVHEYRDMSPVIFPDGFTRDFIDGKVTAQSLKDAIKLAAKNLQTESDYIVFEGTGHTGVGSICDINNAQVAQECGMDAICIALGGLGSSFDQLALNREMLLKHGVKLKGVIVNKVEPKKMDMVQDYFSRALKRWDVPLLGCIPQMDDLCHPSISDYSKLFKCELLSGKDAKLRYFANVRLALAPVDERNLFKPIQSQLVITHSGRMDVIDALLHNQEEYRERGENLRPGLIMTGWDAPSPNLVARLDKGNIPCIYVPPTTCDSYTLTARIAGFTAKISRDDIKRLNLASDHVQIDCWVYILYYPFLTPIKIGFK
;
A
#
# COMPACT_ATOMS: atom_id res chain seq x y z
N MET A 1 2.57 51.20 -66.98
CA MET A 1 2.35 51.59 -65.57
C MET A 1 1.80 50.48 -64.70
N THR A 2 0.92 49.60 -65.20
CA THR A 2 0.30 48.52 -64.39
C THR A 2 1.25 47.43 -63.90
N TRP A 3 2.28 47.07 -64.69
CA TRP A 3 3.25 46.03 -64.30
C TRP A 3 4.27 46.48 -63.24
N TRP A 4 4.66 47.77 -63.24
CA TRP A 4 5.58 48.31 -62.23
C TRP A 4 4.91 48.49 -60.87
N VAL A 5 3.61 48.81 -60.84
CA VAL A 5 2.83 48.87 -59.60
C VAL A 5 2.62 47.47 -59.03
N LEU A 6 2.35 46.47 -59.88
CA LEU A 6 2.27 45.07 -59.44
C LEU A 6 3.64 44.52 -58.99
N ALA A 7 4.73 44.87 -59.66
CA ALA A 7 6.07 44.48 -59.26
C ALA A 7 6.50 45.16 -57.96
N ALA A 8 6.22 46.46 -57.79
CA ALA A 8 6.51 47.18 -56.54
C ALA A 8 5.62 46.70 -55.39
N ALA A 9 4.35 46.37 -55.65
CA ALA A 9 3.47 45.76 -54.65
C ALA A 9 3.92 44.34 -54.29
N ALA A 10 4.37 43.54 -55.25
CA ALA A 10 4.92 42.21 -54.99
C ALA A 10 6.28 42.26 -54.25
N LEU A 11 7.12 43.26 -54.55
CA LEU A 11 8.37 43.51 -53.82
C LEU A 11 8.10 44.05 -52.42
N ALA A 12 7.09 44.91 -52.24
CA ALA A 12 6.71 45.42 -50.93
C ALA A 12 6.02 44.35 -50.08
N VAL A 13 5.16 43.50 -50.66
CA VAL A 13 4.56 42.34 -49.98
C VAL A 13 5.62 41.27 -49.73
N GLY A 14 6.59 41.09 -50.63
CA GLY A 14 7.73 40.19 -50.45
C GLY A 14 8.67 40.68 -49.35
N LEU A 15 9.02 41.97 -49.32
CA LEU A 15 9.82 42.57 -48.25
C LEU A 15 9.05 42.58 -46.92
N TRP A 16 7.76 42.89 -46.94
CA TRP A 16 6.92 42.88 -45.75
C TRP A 16 6.76 41.46 -45.21
N ALA A 17 6.53 40.46 -46.07
CA ALA A 17 6.50 39.05 -45.66
C ALA A 17 7.88 38.59 -45.19
N GLN A 18 8.97 39.01 -45.81
CA GLN A 18 10.32 38.62 -45.41
C GLN A 18 10.77 39.31 -44.12
N LEU A 19 10.40 40.57 -43.89
CA LEU A 19 10.62 41.28 -42.62
C LEU A 19 9.71 40.73 -41.51
N TYR A 20 8.45 40.43 -41.82
CA TYR A 20 7.51 39.82 -40.88
C TYR A 20 7.91 38.37 -40.52
N LEU A 21 8.47 37.62 -41.47
CA LEU A 21 9.04 36.28 -41.23
C LEU A 21 10.39 36.35 -40.49
N ASN A 22 11.23 37.38 -40.73
CA ASN A 22 12.47 37.60 -39.99
C ASN A 22 12.22 38.04 -38.54
N ASP A 23 11.22 38.88 -38.30
CA ASP A 23 10.82 39.30 -36.94
C ASP A 23 10.17 38.16 -36.15
N LEU A 24 9.68 37.11 -36.83
CA LEU A 24 9.16 35.89 -36.20
C LEU A 24 10.19 34.77 -36.06
N HIS A 25 11.30 34.76 -36.83
CA HIS A 25 12.31 33.71 -36.79
C HIS A 25 13.72 34.21 -37.19
N PRO A 26 14.78 33.96 -36.38
CA PRO A 26 16.14 34.43 -36.68
C PRO A 26 16.91 33.61 -37.73
N HIS A 27 16.34 32.56 -38.33
CA HIS A 27 16.99 31.76 -39.38
C HIS A 27 16.06 31.46 -40.56
N PRO A 28 16.49 31.68 -41.82
CA PRO A 28 15.66 31.49 -42.99
C PRO A 28 15.52 29.98 -43.30
N GLY A 29 14.37 29.39 -42.98
CA GLY A 29 14.03 28.04 -43.47
C GLY A 29 13.07 27.17 -42.64
N GLN A 30 12.59 27.60 -41.47
CA GLN A 30 11.74 26.76 -40.61
C GLN A 30 10.33 27.35 -40.42
N THR A 31 9.29 26.51 -40.49
CA THR A 31 7.89 26.84 -40.17
C THR A 31 7.62 26.68 -38.66
N PRO A 32 6.55 27.27 -38.10
CA PRO A 32 6.30 27.39 -36.65
C PRO A 32 5.97 26.07 -35.90
N CYS A 33 6.20 24.91 -36.52
CA CYS A 33 5.79 23.60 -36.02
C CYS A 33 6.95 22.57 -35.97
N GLU A 34 8.22 23.01 -35.98
CA GLU A 34 9.34 22.11 -35.68
C GLU A 34 9.63 22.09 -34.16
N ALA A 35 9.81 20.89 -33.61
CA ALA A 35 10.23 20.69 -32.22
C ALA A 35 11.55 21.45 -31.97
N ARG A 36 11.67 22.12 -30.81
CA ARG A 36 12.91 22.79 -30.37
C ARG A 36 14.10 21.83 -30.51
N LYS A 37 15.28 22.30 -30.89
CA LYS A 37 16.47 21.48 -31.10
C LYS A 37 17.57 21.93 -30.14
N LEU A 38 18.02 21.01 -29.30
CA LEU A 38 19.10 21.20 -28.32
C LEU A 38 20.34 20.42 -28.75
N GLY A 39 21.44 21.12 -28.99
CA GLY A 39 22.74 20.52 -29.33
C GLY A 39 23.58 20.24 -28.08
N LEU A 40 24.08 19.02 -27.92
CA LEU A 40 24.99 18.63 -26.84
C LEU A 40 26.43 18.53 -27.36
N VAL A 41 27.35 19.17 -26.64
CA VAL A 41 28.80 19.02 -26.80
C VAL A 41 29.34 18.23 -25.63
N VAL A 42 29.81 17.00 -25.84
CA VAL A 42 30.30 16.12 -24.77
C VAL A 42 31.83 16.16 -24.70
N VAL A 43 32.38 16.63 -23.58
CA VAL A 43 33.83 16.70 -23.38
C VAL A 43 34.31 15.49 -22.57
N GLY A 44 35.30 14.77 -23.09
CA GLY A 44 35.91 13.59 -22.48
C GLY A 44 35.60 12.27 -23.19
N HIS A 45 36.50 11.28 -23.04
CA HIS A 45 36.37 9.92 -23.63
C HIS A 45 36.26 8.80 -22.59
N GLY A 46 36.03 9.16 -21.32
CA GLY A 46 35.95 8.22 -20.21
C GLY A 46 34.69 7.35 -20.20
N ILE A 47 34.55 6.53 -19.16
CA ILE A 47 33.38 5.67 -18.95
C ILE A 47 32.09 6.49 -18.85
N ILE A 48 32.13 7.64 -18.15
CA ILE A 48 30.96 8.53 -17.98
C ILE A 48 30.50 9.10 -19.33
N SER A 49 31.41 9.61 -20.16
CA SER A 49 31.03 10.20 -21.45
C SER A 49 30.48 9.16 -22.42
N ARG A 50 31.09 7.97 -22.51
CA ARG A 50 30.57 6.87 -23.34
C ARG A 50 29.19 6.40 -22.88
N SER A 51 28.97 6.27 -21.58
CA SER A 51 27.67 5.90 -21.05
C SER A 51 26.62 7.00 -21.21
N LEU A 52 27.03 8.27 -21.17
CA LEU A 52 26.16 9.40 -21.53
C LEU A 52 25.75 9.35 -23.00
N LEU A 53 26.69 9.14 -23.92
CA LEU A 53 26.41 9.02 -25.35
C LEU A 53 25.46 7.84 -25.63
N ALA A 54 25.71 6.69 -25.02
CA ALA A 54 24.82 5.53 -25.10
C ALA A 54 23.42 5.83 -24.53
N ALA A 55 23.36 6.54 -23.39
CA ALA A 55 22.10 6.93 -22.77
C ALA A 55 21.30 7.89 -23.65
N VAL A 56 21.94 8.91 -24.24
CA VAL A 56 21.30 9.86 -25.18
C VAL A 56 20.87 9.15 -26.47
N SER A 57 21.69 8.24 -27.01
CA SER A 57 21.38 7.45 -28.21
C SER A 57 20.16 6.54 -28.01
N ALA A 58 20.04 5.94 -26.83
CA ALA A 58 18.91 5.07 -26.47
C ALA A 58 17.60 5.82 -26.13
N MET A 59 17.57 7.15 -26.20
CA MET A 59 16.37 7.93 -25.84
C MET A 59 15.29 7.91 -26.92
N GLU A 60 14.32 7.01 -26.77
CA GLU A 60 13.10 6.96 -27.59
C GLU A 60 11.99 7.90 -27.05
N GLN A 61 12.26 9.20 -26.90
CA GLN A 61 11.29 10.25 -26.55
C GLN A 61 10.78 10.33 -25.08
N ARG A 62 11.44 9.75 -24.07
CA ARG A 62 10.88 9.70 -22.68
C ARG A 62 11.21 10.86 -21.74
N ILE A 63 12.16 11.74 -22.06
CA ILE A 63 12.53 12.88 -21.20
C ILE A 63 12.10 14.19 -21.87
N ASP A 64 11.27 14.97 -21.19
CA ASP A 64 10.83 16.29 -21.65
C ASP A 64 11.91 17.33 -21.33
N PHE A 65 12.76 17.64 -22.32
CA PHE A 65 13.74 18.73 -22.27
C PHE A 65 13.08 20.07 -22.66
N CYS A 66 11.94 20.37 -22.03
CA CYS A 66 11.09 21.51 -22.37
C CYS A 66 10.69 21.55 -23.86
N GLY A 67 10.26 20.39 -24.37
CA GLY A 67 9.82 20.16 -25.75
C GLY A 67 10.96 20.08 -26.77
N ALA A 68 12.22 20.06 -26.33
CA ALA A 68 13.37 20.00 -27.24
C ALA A 68 13.82 18.57 -27.56
N SER A 69 14.05 18.32 -28.86
CA SER A 69 14.81 17.19 -29.35
C SER A 69 16.30 17.40 -29.06
N VAL A 70 16.93 16.40 -28.44
CA VAL A 70 18.33 16.48 -27.98
C VAL A 70 19.21 15.71 -28.94
N HIS A 71 20.28 16.34 -29.41
CA HIS A 71 21.19 15.76 -30.38
C HIS A 71 22.63 16.00 -29.94
N VAL A 72 23.47 14.98 -30.00
CA VAL A 72 24.91 15.17 -29.83
C VAL A 72 25.44 15.81 -31.11
N VAL A 73 26.08 16.97 -30.99
CA VAL A 73 26.62 17.75 -32.13
C VAL A 73 28.14 17.75 -32.16
N ALA A 74 28.76 17.53 -31.00
CA ALA A 74 30.18 17.31 -30.91
C ALA A 74 30.50 16.42 -29.71
N PHE A 75 31.55 15.62 -29.84
CA PHE A 75 32.14 14.92 -28.71
C PHE A 75 33.65 14.80 -28.90
N GLY A 76 34.40 14.85 -27.80
CA GLY A 76 35.84 14.65 -27.85
C GLY A 76 36.61 15.20 -26.67
N ASP A 77 37.94 15.21 -26.77
CA ASP A 77 38.84 15.75 -25.76
C ASP A 77 40.15 16.16 -26.45
N ALA A 78 40.58 17.40 -26.19
CA ALA A 78 41.84 17.94 -26.68
C ALA A 78 43.06 17.07 -26.31
N LYS A 79 43.01 16.31 -25.20
CA LYS A 79 44.10 15.41 -24.80
C LYS A 79 44.16 14.10 -25.58
N THR A 80 43.05 13.66 -26.17
CA THR A 80 42.96 12.32 -26.78
C THR A 80 42.59 12.38 -28.26
N GLY A 81 43.02 13.44 -28.94
CA GLY A 81 42.93 13.55 -30.40
C GLY A 81 41.88 14.53 -30.92
N GLY A 82 41.37 15.46 -30.11
CA GLY A 82 40.47 16.54 -30.55
C GLY A 82 38.98 16.21 -30.42
N PHE A 83 38.14 16.96 -31.13
CA PHE A 83 36.70 16.88 -31.15
C PHE A 83 36.19 16.51 -32.54
N LEU A 84 35.24 15.57 -32.58
CA LEU A 84 34.44 15.29 -33.77
C LEU A 84 33.16 16.13 -33.68
N LYS A 85 32.82 16.83 -34.76
CA LYS A 85 31.70 17.77 -34.83
C LYS A 85 30.85 17.52 -36.07
N LYS A 86 29.53 17.59 -35.92
CA LYS A 86 28.56 17.49 -37.01
C LYS A 86 27.43 18.49 -36.80
N TYR A 87 27.31 19.48 -37.69
CA TYR A 87 26.40 20.63 -37.49
C TYR A 87 24.92 20.27 -37.38
N ARG A 88 24.52 19.11 -37.93
CA ARG A 88 23.15 18.58 -37.88
C ARG A 88 22.93 17.50 -36.82
N GLY A 89 23.96 17.17 -36.04
CA GLY A 89 23.94 16.12 -35.03
C GLY A 89 24.33 14.75 -35.59
N PHE A 90 24.88 13.92 -34.70
CA PHE A 90 25.17 12.50 -34.96
C PHE A 90 23.89 11.67 -34.86
N ASP A 91 23.72 10.71 -35.76
CA ASP A 91 22.60 9.76 -35.68
C ASP A 91 22.89 8.63 -34.67
N ARG A 92 21.86 7.81 -34.41
CA ARG A 92 21.90 6.74 -33.40
C ARG A 92 22.99 5.69 -33.71
N GLU A 93 23.09 5.28 -34.98
CA GLU A 93 24.05 4.26 -35.42
C GLU A 93 25.47 4.80 -35.30
N GLN A 94 25.68 6.06 -35.69
CA GLN A 94 26.94 6.77 -35.52
C GLN A 94 27.36 6.85 -34.05
N LEU A 95 26.43 7.16 -33.14
CA LEU A 95 26.69 7.25 -31.69
C LEU A 95 26.96 5.89 -31.03
N GLU A 96 26.41 4.80 -31.55
CA GLU A 96 26.64 3.43 -31.05
C GLU A 96 28.02 2.87 -31.48
N HIS A 97 28.60 3.36 -32.58
CA HIS A 97 29.87 2.88 -33.15
C HIS A 97 31.09 3.79 -32.90
N VAL A 98 30.96 4.82 -32.05
CA VAL A 98 31.98 5.85 -31.75
C VAL A 98 33.31 5.32 -31.16
N THR A 99 33.44 4.02 -30.91
CA THR A 99 34.67 3.45 -30.34
C THR A 99 35.86 3.42 -31.29
N ALA A 100 35.66 3.68 -32.58
CA ALA A 100 36.73 3.84 -33.56
C ALA A 100 36.83 5.29 -34.06
N LEU A 101 38.06 5.83 -34.05
CA LEU A 101 38.46 7.05 -34.77
C LEU A 101 38.34 6.84 -36.30
N ASP A 102 37.17 6.48 -36.82
CA ASP A 102 36.94 6.42 -38.26
C ASP A 102 36.80 7.85 -38.78
N ARG A 103 37.88 8.31 -39.42
CA ARG A 103 38.03 9.65 -39.98
C ARG A 103 37.33 9.83 -41.33
N ASP A 104 36.72 8.77 -41.85
CA ASP A 104 36.16 8.68 -43.21
C ASP A 104 34.63 8.50 -43.18
N VAL A 105 33.93 9.29 -42.34
CA VAL A 105 32.47 9.38 -42.36
C VAL A 105 32.07 10.73 -42.97
N ASP A 106 31.26 10.70 -44.04
CA ASP A 106 30.78 11.90 -44.71
C ASP A 106 30.09 12.87 -43.72
N ASP A 107 30.37 14.17 -43.85
CA ASP A 107 29.77 15.26 -43.06
C ASP A 107 30.19 15.33 -41.57
N VAL A 108 31.33 14.75 -41.20
CA VAL A 108 31.96 14.89 -39.85
C VAL A 108 33.23 15.72 -39.94
N GLU A 109 33.28 16.83 -39.19
CA GLU A 109 34.44 17.72 -39.09
C GLU A 109 35.27 17.44 -37.82
N HIS A 110 36.53 17.89 -37.83
CA HIS A 110 37.48 17.68 -36.74
C HIS A 110 38.08 19.00 -36.25
N ASP A 111 37.99 19.24 -34.94
CA ASP A 111 38.56 20.40 -34.27
C ASP A 111 39.55 20.00 -33.18
N GLN A 112 40.58 20.81 -32.97
CA GLN A 112 41.63 20.50 -31.99
C GLN A 112 41.29 20.91 -30.55
N ASN A 113 40.40 21.89 -30.36
CA ASN A 113 40.06 22.42 -29.04
C ASN A 113 38.57 22.80 -28.94
N LEU A 114 38.08 22.90 -27.70
CA LEU A 114 36.68 23.19 -27.41
C LEU A 114 36.28 24.59 -27.86
N GLY A 115 37.18 25.58 -27.74
CA GLY A 115 36.94 26.95 -28.20
C GLY A 115 36.56 27.03 -29.68
N GLN A 116 37.25 26.27 -30.55
CA GLN A 116 36.95 26.22 -31.98
C GLN A 116 35.58 25.59 -32.24
N VAL A 117 35.25 24.48 -31.56
CA VAL A 117 33.92 23.85 -31.65
C VAL A 117 32.82 24.86 -31.28
N VAL A 118 33.02 25.63 -30.21
CA VAL A 118 32.06 26.65 -29.77
C VAL A 118 31.91 27.75 -30.83
N ILE A 119 33.00 28.27 -31.36
CA ILE A 119 32.99 29.30 -32.42
C ILE A 119 32.23 28.79 -33.66
N ASP A 120 32.49 27.56 -34.07
CA ASP A 120 31.88 26.99 -35.26
C ASP A 120 30.40 26.69 -35.07
N LEU A 121 29.99 26.23 -33.88
CA LEU A 121 28.58 26.05 -33.55
C LEU A 121 27.82 27.39 -33.46
N ILE A 122 28.47 28.47 -33.05
CA ILE A 122 27.88 29.82 -33.10
C ILE A 122 27.70 30.28 -34.56
N ALA A 123 28.67 30.01 -35.43
CA ALA A 123 28.67 30.50 -36.81
C ALA A 123 27.80 29.66 -37.76
N PHE A 124 27.79 28.34 -37.59
CA PHE A 124 27.25 27.38 -38.56
C PHE A 124 26.29 26.36 -37.95
N GLY A 125 25.96 26.48 -36.67
CA GLY A 125 25.10 25.57 -35.96
C GLY A 125 23.63 25.58 -36.42
N HIS A 126 22.98 24.40 -36.40
CA HIS A 126 21.56 24.23 -36.76
C HIS A 126 20.62 24.02 -35.56
N PHE A 127 21.07 24.32 -34.33
CA PHE A 127 20.31 24.08 -33.10
C PHE A 127 19.96 25.40 -32.41
N ASP A 128 18.81 25.44 -31.73
CA ASP A 128 18.30 26.65 -31.07
C ASP A 128 19.17 27.07 -29.86
N ARG A 129 19.68 26.06 -29.15
CA ARG A 129 20.47 26.18 -27.93
C ARG A 129 21.50 25.06 -27.85
N TYR A 130 22.57 25.32 -27.09
CA TYR A 130 23.66 24.37 -26.89
C TYR A 130 23.97 24.17 -25.40
N ILE A 131 24.30 22.93 -25.03
CA ILE A 131 24.83 22.59 -23.71
C ILE A 131 26.14 21.84 -23.87
N ILE A 132 27.17 22.30 -23.15
CA ILE A 132 28.42 21.57 -22.97
C ILE A 132 28.30 20.69 -21.74
N VAL A 133 28.60 19.40 -21.90
CA VAL A 133 28.65 18.43 -20.81
C VAL A 133 30.12 18.06 -20.57
N ASP A 134 30.70 18.60 -19.50
CA ASP A 134 32.10 18.36 -19.15
C ASP A 134 32.26 17.10 -18.28
N CYS A 135 32.71 16.03 -18.93
CA CYS A 135 33.05 14.74 -18.35
C CYS A 135 34.57 14.47 -18.37
N ALA A 136 35.39 15.49 -18.56
CA ALA A 136 36.84 15.34 -18.55
C ALA A 136 37.37 15.05 -17.14
N ALA A 137 38.55 14.43 -17.08
CA ALA A 137 39.30 14.19 -15.84
C ALA A 137 40.41 15.24 -15.60
N HIS A 138 40.30 16.42 -16.23
CA HIS A 138 41.32 17.47 -16.17
C HIS A 138 40.71 18.86 -16.39
N GLY A 139 41.42 19.93 -16.00
CA GLY A 139 40.89 21.30 -15.98
C GLY A 139 41.43 22.27 -17.03
N ASN A 140 42.04 21.79 -18.12
CA ASN A 140 42.85 22.63 -19.03
C ASN A 140 42.05 23.53 -19.99
N HIS A 141 40.73 23.35 -20.10
CA HIS A 141 39.85 24.04 -21.05
C HIS A 141 38.90 25.03 -20.34
N THR A 142 39.33 25.57 -19.19
CA THR A 142 38.55 26.53 -18.39
C THR A 142 38.15 27.78 -19.20
N GLU A 143 39.08 28.35 -19.96
CA GLU A 143 38.82 29.57 -20.73
C GLU A 143 37.82 29.32 -21.87
N ASP A 144 37.85 28.14 -22.50
CA ASP A 144 36.89 27.73 -23.52
C ASP A 144 35.47 27.60 -22.94
N LEU A 145 35.34 27.07 -21.72
CA LEU A 145 34.05 27.01 -21.01
C LEU A 145 33.54 28.40 -20.64
N ILE A 146 34.42 29.32 -20.24
CA ILE A 146 34.05 30.72 -19.96
C ILE A 146 33.61 31.43 -21.25
N LEU A 147 34.29 31.18 -22.38
CA LEU A 147 33.88 31.66 -23.70
C LEU A 147 32.49 31.13 -24.07
N ALA A 148 32.26 29.83 -23.92
CA ALA A 148 30.98 29.21 -24.21
C ALA A 148 29.83 29.78 -23.38
N LYS A 149 30.05 29.92 -22.06
CA LYS A 149 29.06 30.54 -21.16
C LYS A 149 28.73 31.98 -21.59
N LYS A 150 29.74 32.78 -21.95
CA LYS A 150 29.54 34.16 -22.45
C LYS A 150 28.77 34.17 -23.77
N ALA A 151 28.93 33.15 -24.60
CA ALA A 151 28.16 32.95 -25.83
C ALA A 151 26.74 32.37 -25.58
N GLY A 152 26.35 32.16 -24.32
CA GLY A 152 25.02 31.68 -23.95
C GLY A 152 24.85 30.15 -23.92
N PHE A 153 25.94 29.39 -23.99
CA PHE A 153 25.89 27.92 -23.87
C PHE A 153 25.62 27.55 -22.40
N GLY A 154 24.75 26.56 -22.20
CA GLY A 154 24.64 25.89 -20.91
C GLY A 154 25.86 25.01 -20.64
N ILE A 155 26.22 24.81 -19.37
CA ILE A 155 27.34 23.96 -18.97
C ILE A 155 26.91 23.05 -17.83
N VAL A 156 27.05 21.75 -18.06
CA VAL A 156 26.84 20.69 -17.06
C VAL A 156 28.19 20.09 -16.70
N PHE A 157 28.56 20.14 -15.42
CA PHE A 157 29.81 19.53 -14.96
C PHE A 157 29.56 18.19 -14.28
N SER A 158 30.36 17.19 -14.67
CA SER A 158 30.72 16.06 -13.79
C SER A 158 32.19 16.13 -13.36
N ASN A 159 32.98 16.94 -14.07
CA ASN A 159 34.35 17.27 -13.73
C ASN A 159 34.45 18.22 -12.53
N ARG A 160 35.18 17.78 -11.50
CA ARG A 160 35.38 18.54 -10.24
C ARG A 160 36.51 19.56 -10.32
N HIS A 161 37.42 19.46 -11.30
CA HIS A 161 38.66 20.24 -11.32
C HIS A 161 38.38 21.73 -11.40
N HIS A 162 37.54 22.15 -12.34
CA HIS A 162 37.16 23.56 -12.48
C HIS A 162 36.49 24.11 -11.22
N LEU A 163 35.57 23.34 -10.65
CA LEU A 163 34.76 23.80 -9.52
C LEU A 163 35.52 23.84 -8.20
N ALA A 164 36.60 23.07 -8.07
CA ALA A 164 37.49 23.07 -6.91
C ALA A 164 38.79 23.88 -7.11
N SER A 165 38.97 24.53 -8.27
CA SER A 165 40.10 25.42 -8.57
C SER A 165 39.99 26.75 -7.80
N GLU A 166 40.94 27.67 -8.00
CA GLU A 166 40.94 28.99 -7.36
C GLU A 166 39.58 29.71 -7.49
N TYR A 167 39.11 30.31 -6.40
CA TYR A 167 37.76 30.87 -6.34
C TYR A 167 37.57 32.05 -7.31
N ASN A 168 38.49 33.01 -7.29
CA ASN A 168 38.34 34.27 -8.04
C ASN A 168 38.67 34.12 -9.54
N THR A 169 39.65 33.29 -9.88
CA THR A 169 40.18 33.18 -11.25
C THR A 169 39.47 32.11 -12.08
N THR A 170 38.78 31.16 -11.44
CA THR A 170 38.08 30.06 -12.13
C THR A 170 36.63 29.89 -11.67
N TYR A 171 36.40 29.49 -10.41
CA TYR A 171 35.07 29.09 -9.94
C TYR A 171 34.03 30.20 -10.11
N SER A 172 34.32 31.40 -9.64
CA SER A 172 33.39 32.53 -9.70
C SER A 172 33.04 32.95 -11.13
N ARG A 173 34.01 32.91 -12.06
CA ARG A 173 33.79 33.25 -13.49
C ARG A 173 32.87 32.24 -14.18
N LEU A 174 32.99 30.95 -13.83
CA LEU A 174 32.13 29.90 -14.34
C LEU A 174 30.75 29.93 -13.69
N VAL A 175 30.69 29.95 -12.36
CA VAL A 175 29.46 29.70 -11.61
C VAL A 175 28.60 30.94 -11.39
N TYR A 176 29.15 32.16 -11.44
CA TYR A 176 28.39 33.39 -11.16
C TYR A 176 28.28 34.33 -12.37
N ASP A 177 27.14 35.03 -12.45
CA ASP A 177 26.89 36.19 -13.32
C ASP A 177 26.55 37.39 -12.43
N ALA A 178 27.34 38.46 -12.50
CA ALA A 178 27.14 39.69 -11.71
C ALA A 178 26.82 39.41 -10.21
N ALA A 179 27.62 38.54 -9.58
CA ALA A 179 27.51 38.09 -8.18
C ALA A 179 26.29 37.21 -7.83
N LYS A 180 25.49 36.77 -8.79
CA LYS A 180 24.43 35.75 -8.60
C LYS A 180 24.81 34.43 -9.27
N PRO A 181 24.38 33.27 -8.76
CA PRO A 181 24.58 32.00 -9.46
C PRO A 181 24.04 32.06 -10.88
N SER A 182 24.86 31.62 -11.84
CA SER A 182 24.53 31.57 -13.26
C SER A 182 23.39 30.59 -13.51
N ARG A 183 22.42 31.00 -14.31
CA ARG A 183 21.33 30.11 -14.78
C ARG A 183 21.77 29.16 -15.89
N LEU A 184 23.00 29.32 -16.38
CA LEU A 184 23.58 28.52 -17.45
C LEU A 184 24.45 27.37 -16.93
N VAL A 185 24.61 27.21 -15.62
CA VAL A 185 25.58 26.25 -15.05
C VAL A 185 24.91 25.33 -14.03
N SER A 186 25.11 24.03 -14.22
CA SER A 186 24.69 22.97 -13.28
C SER A 186 25.83 21.97 -13.06
N TYR A 187 25.88 21.33 -11.89
CA TYR A 187 26.99 20.46 -11.50
C TYR A 187 26.63 19.42 -10.43
N GLU A 188 25.41 18.90 -10.45
CA GLU A 188 24.92 17.91 -9.48
C GLU A 188 25.82 16.67 -9.45
N ALA A 189 26.23 16.19 -10.63
CA ALA A 189 27.06 14.99 -10.78
C ALA A 189 28.46 15.10 -10.14
N THR A 190 28.89 16.29 -9.73
CA THR A 190 30.22 16.50 -9.14
C THR A 190 30.32 16.03 -7.69
N VAL A 191 29.21 15.95 -6.96
CA VAL A 191 29.16 15.54 -5.55
C VAL A 191 28.04 14.52 -5.33
N GLY A 192 28.39 13.34 -4.80
CA GLY A 192 27.39 12.29 -4.48
C GLY A 192 26.92 11.43 -5.66
N SER A 193 27.55 11.54 -6.83
CA SER A 193 27.21 10.76 -8.04
C SER A 193 25.74 10.93 -8.44
N GLY A 194 24.86 9.99 -8.06
CA GLY A 194 23.42 10.01 -8.34
C GLY A 194 22.57 10.65 -7.25
N LEU A 195 23.16 11.06 -6.12
CA LEU A 195 22.43 11.69 -5.02
C LEU A 195 22.17 13.17 -5.33
N PRO A 196 20.95 13.70 -5.07
CA PRO A 196 20.60 15.09 -5.36
C PRO A 196 21.10 16.04 -4.25
N ILE A 197 22.42 16.12 -4.07
CA ILE A 197 23.05 16.87 -2.99
C ILE A 197 23.00 18.39 -3.23
N ILE A 198 23.45 18.84 -4.40
CA ILE A 198 23.52 20.27 -4.73
C ILE A 198 22.11 20.86 -4.79
N ASN A 199 21.18 20.20 -5.48
CA ASN A 199 19.79 20.63 -5.54
C ASN A 199 19.10 20.63 -4.17
N THR A 200 19.46 19.72 -3.26
CA THR A 200 18.92 19.75 -1.89
C THR A 200 19.43 20.97 -1.14
N LEU A 201 20.73 21.28 -1.24
CA LEU A 201 21.29 22.50 -0.66
C LEU A 201 20.67 23.76 -1.25
N ASP A 202 20.50 23.83 -2.57
CA ASP A 202 19.84 24.96 -3.24
C ASP A 202 18.43 25.21 -2.70
N ARG A 203 17.66 24.14 -2.48
CA ARG A 203 16.30 24.25 -1.93
C ARG A 203 16.30 24.78 -0.50
N VAL A 204 17.21 24.29 0.34
CA VAL A 204 17.37 24.78 1.73
C VAL A 204 17.78 26.25 1.75
N LEU A 205 18.76 26.64 0.93
CA LEU A 205 19.22 28.02 0.86
C LEU A 205 18.14 28.94 0.27
N ALA A 206 17.34 28.46 -0.69
CA ALA A 206 16.27 29.23 -1.32
C ALA A 206 15.12 29.55 -0.36
N THR A 207 14.90 28.77 0.70
CA THR A 207 13.89 29.08 1.74
C THR A 207 14.38 30.12 2.75
N GLY A 208 15.65 30.51 2.71
CA GLY A 208 16.28 31.37 3.70
C GLY A 208 16.70 30.64 4.98
N ASP A 209 16.74 29.31 4.97
CA ASP A 209 17.22 28.50 6.10
C ASP A 209 18.76 28.58 6.21
N HIS A 210 19.29 28.51 7.43
CA HIS A 210 20.73 28.61 7.69
C HIS A 210 21.34 27.25 8.00
N VAL A 211 22.36 26.87 7.22
CA VAL A 211 23.09 25.60 7.41
C VAL A 211 24.15 25.75 8.50
N HIS A 212 24.08 24.91 9.53
CA HIS A 212 25.03 24.88 10.64
C HIS A 212 26.24 23.98 10.36
N SER A 213 25.99 22.80 9.79
CA SER A 213 27.04 21.84 9.51
C SER A 213 26.65 20.89 8.39
N VAL A 214 27.66 20.48 7.63
CA VAL A 214 27.54 19.39 6.65
C VAL A 214 28.54 18.31 7.02
N LEU A 215 28.05 17.10 7.25
CA LEU A 215 28.84 15.92 7.54
C LEU A 215 28.71 14.93 6.38
N CYS A 216 29.81 14.35 5.90
CA CYS A 216 29.76 13.42 4.76
C CYS A 216 30.74 12.25 4.84
N ARG A 217 30.44 11.21 4.07
CA ARG A 217 31.35 10.11 3.68
C ARG A 217 31.27 9.95 2.17
N PHE A 218 32.31 10.39 1.43
CA PHE A 218 32.29 10.47 -0.05
C PHE A 218 33.42 9.72 -0.77
N ASN A 219 34.31 9.04 -0.04
CA ASN A 219 35.38 8.24 -0.64
C ASN A 219 35.05 6.75 -0.49
N ASP A 220 34.59 6.17 -1.58
CA ASP A 220 34.11 4.80 -1.63
C ASP A 220 35.26 3.79 -1.44
N ALA A 221 36.44 4.08 -2.00
CA ALA A 221 37.64 3.27 -1.82
C ALA A 221 38.08 3.23 -0.35
N ILE A 222 38.20 4.39 0.29
CA ILE A 222 38.56 4.46 1.72
C ILE A 222 37.45 3.84 2.58
N ALA A 223 36.17 4.08 2.28
CA ALA A 223 35.06 3.48 3.03
C ALA A 223 35.13 1.94 2.99
N TYR A 224 35.36 1.37 1.81
CA TYR A 224 35.58 -0.07 1.65
C TYR A 224 36.77 -0.58 2.45
N ILE A 225 37.92 0.11 2.37
CA ILE A 225 39.12 -0.26 3.13
C ILE A 225 38.85 -0.26 4.63
N MET A 226 38.18 0.77 5.16
CA MET A 226 37.84 0.87 6.58
C MET A 226 36.89 -0.26 7.02
N ASP A 227 35.89 -0.59 6.21
CA ASP A 227 34.94 -1.66 6.49
C ASP A 227 35.62 -3.04 6.49
N ALA A 228 36.49 -3.31 5.51
CA ALA A 228 37.30 -4.53 5.46
C ALA A 228 38.18 -4.68 6.71
N MET A 229 38.80 -3.59 7.17
CA MET A 229 39.58 -3.59 8.42
C MET A 229 38.73 -3.83 9.67
N HIS A 230 37.49 -3.31 9.72
CA HIS A 230 36.56 -3.63 10.81
C HIS A 230 36.19 -5.11 10.85
N ILE A 231 36.17 -5.79 9.70
CA ILE A 231 35.87 -7.23 9.59
C ILE A 231 37.11 -8.09 9.88
N GLY A 232 38.31 -7.52 9.83
CA GLY A 232 39.54 -8.15 10.30
C GLY A 232 40.71 -8.16 9.31
N SER A 233 40.56 -7.53 8.14
CA SER A 233 41.67 -7.38 7.18
C SER A 233 42.75 -6.44 7.72
N SER A 234 44.01 -6.68 7.33
CA SER A 234 45.09 -5.73 7.58
C SER A 234 44.96 -4.51 6.67
N TRP A 235 45.59 -3.38 7.02
CA TRP A 235 45.55 -2.17 6.19
C TRP A 235 46.07 -2.42 4.77
N SER A 236 47.22 -3.08 4.64
CA SER A 236 47.80 -3.40 3.34
C SER A 236 46.91 -4.30 2.51
N ASP A 237 46.33 -5.34 3.11
CA ASP A 237 45.48 -6.29 2.37
C ASP A 237 44.21 -5.61 1.88
N ALA A 238 43.58 -4.78 2.72
CA ALA A 238 42.38 -4.03 2.35
C ALA A 238 42.64 -3.03 1.21
N VAL A 239 43.80 -2.35 1.20
CA VAL A 239 44.19 -1.42 0.12
C VAL A 239 44.51 -2.18 -1.17
N ILE A 240 45.21 -3.31 -1.10
CA ILE A 240 45.52 -4.15 -2.26
C ILE A 240 44.22 -4.73 -2.84
N GLU A 241 43.35 -5.27 -1.99
CA GLU A 241 42.06 -5.80 -2.39
C GLU A 241 41.19 -4.72 -3.07
N ALA A 242 41.17 -3.50 -2.53
CA ALA A 242 40.48 -2.38 -3.17
C ALA A 242 41.04 -2.05 -4.57
N TYR A 243 42.36 -2.04 -4.72
CA TYR A 243 43.02 -1.79 -6.00
C TYR A 243 42.77 -2.90 -7.03
N GLU A 244 42.93 -4.16 -6.63
CA GLU A 244 42.74 -5.33 -7.51
C GLU A 244 41.28 -5.47 -7.98
N ASN A 245 40.33 -5.03 -7.15
CA ASN A 245 38.90 -4.99 -7.50
C ASN A 245 38.50 -3.74 -8.31
N GLY A 246 39.46 -2.87 -8.68
CA GLY A 246 39.19 -1.63 -9.42
C GLY A 246 38.33 -0.62 -8.66
N LEU A 247 38.35 -0.66 -7.32
CA LEU A 247 37.64 0.29 -6.47
C LEU A 247 38.42 1.59 -6.25
N THR A 248 39.73 1.56 -6.48
CA THR A 248 40.59 2.74 -6.45
C THR A 248 40.83 3.26 -7.86
N GLU A 249 41.38 4.47 -7.97
CA GLU A 249 42.03 4.94 -9.19
C GLU A 249 43.24 4.04 -9.58
N ASP A 250 43.76 4.23 -10.80
CA ASP A 250 44.96 3.53 -11.32
C ASP A 250 46.17 3.62 -10.37
N ASP A 251 46.17 4.63 -9.51
CA ASP A 251 47.09 4.78 -8.39
C ASP A 251 46.28 4.99 -7.08
N PRO A 252 46.24 4.02 -6.15
CA PRO A 252 45.48 4.12 -4.90
C PRO A 252 45.84 5.33 -4.04
N ARG A 253 47.03 5.93 -4.25
CA ARG A 253 47.45 7.13 -3.54
C ARG A 253 46.54 8.32 -3.83
N GLU A 254 45.91 8.39 -5.01
CA GLU A 254 44.97 9.46 -5.35
C GLU A 254 43.75 9.43 -4.43
N ASP A 255 43.20 8.25 -4.15
CA ASP A 255 42.09 8.09 -3.20
C ASP A 255 42.55 8.34 -1.76
N LEU A 256 43.61 7.64 -1.33
CA LEU A 256 44.15 7.67 0.03
C LEU A 256 44.68 9.06 0.43
N SER A 257 45.00 9.92 -0.54
CA SER A 257 45.40 11.31 -0.29
C SER A 257 44.28 12.14 0.34
N GLY A 258 43.01 11.74 0.15
CA GLY A 258 41.82 12.49 0.56
C GLY A 258 41.44 13.62 -0.40
N LEU A 259 42.18 13.85 -1.48
CA LEU A 259 41.96 14.97 -2.40
C LEU A 259 40.64 14.87 -3.16
N VAL A 260 40.17 13.66 -3.47
CA VAL A 260 38.85 13.43 -4.08
C VAL A 260 37.72 13.95 -3.17
N THR A 261 37.79 13.62 -1.88
CA THR A 261 36.83 14.11 -0.88
C THR A 261 36.96 15.61 -0.69
N ALA A 262 38.18 16.14 -0.65
CA ALA A 262 38.43 17.55 -0.48
C ALA A 262 37.83 18.40 -1.62
N ARG A 263 37.98 17.98 -2.88
CA ARG A 263 37.34 18.67 -4.02
C ARG A 263 35.81 18.72 -3.86
N LYS A 264 35.17 17.60 -3.52
CA LYS A 264 33.73 17.53 -3.26
C LYS A 264 33.31 18.50 -2.14
N MET A 265 34.07 18.54 -1.06
CA MET A 265 33.79 19.40 0.10
C MET A 265 34.01 20.89 -0.17
N ILE A 266 35.01 21.23 -0.98
CA ILE A 266 35.21 22.62 -1.43
C ILE A 266 34.03 23.08 -2.27
N ILE A 267 33.52 22.24 -3.17
CA ILE A 267 32.33 22.55 -3.99
C ILE A 267 31.12 22.79 -3.08
N LEU A 268 30.87 21.93 -2.09
CA LEU A 268 29.77 22.11 -1.13
C LEU A 268 29.92 23.36 -0.26
N SER A 269 31.12 23.62 0.25
CA SER A 269 31.41 24.83 1.03
C SER A 269 31.15 26.10 0.22
N ARG A 270 31.48 26.08 -1.08
CA ARG A 270 31.18 27.18 -2.01
C ARG A 270 29.70 27.30 -2.32
N GLN A 271 28.98 26.17 -2.42
CA GLN A 271 27.53 26.17 -2.58
C GLN A 271 26.81 26.89 -1.43
N LEU A 272 27.34 26.75 -0.20
CA LEU A 272 26.86 27.45 0.99
C LEU A 272 27.24 28.95 1.02
N GLY A 273 27.91 29.46 -0.01
CA GLY A 273 28.29 30.87 -0.14
C GLY A 273 29.69 31.20 0.37
N HIS A 274 30.48 30.22 0.82
CA HIS A 274 31.83 30.47 1.33
C HIS A 274 32.88 30.54 0.20
N LYS A 275 33.89 31.38 0.36
CA LYS A 275 35.01 31.52 -0.59
C LYS A 275 36.16 30.58 -0.26
N THR A 276 35.84 29.32 0.02
CA THR A 276 36.80 28.36 0.57
C THR A 276 37.81 27.96 -0.48
N GLU A 277 39.09 27.99 -0.12
CA GLU A 277 40.20 27.58 -0.96
C GLU A 277 40.75 26.22 -0.54
N MET A 278 41.24 25.43 -1.50
CA MET A 278 41.74 24.07 -1.26
C MET A 278 42.85 24.03 -0.20
N HIS A 279 43.74 25.04 -0.16
CA HIS A 279 44.83 25.13 0.80
C HIS A 279 44.36 25.48 2.22
N ALA A 280 43.14 25.97 2.39
CA ALA A 280 42.53 26.27 3.69
C ALA A 280 41.78 25.06 4.29
N ALA A 281 41.52 24.01 3.49
CA ALA A 281 40.90 22.78 3.98
C ALA A 281 41.92 21.90 4.71
N PHE A 282 41.54 21.40 5.89
CA PHE A 282 42.31 20.36 6.56
C PHE A 282 41.99 18.99 5.94
N VAL A 283 42.98 18.30 5.40
CA VAL A 283 42.83 16.98 4.79
C VAL A 283 43.86 16.01 5.37
N GLN A 284 43.40 14.99 6.09
CA GLN A 284 44.25 13.93 6.58
C GLN A 284 44.64 12.99 5.44
N ASN A 285 45.85 13.15 4.91
CA ASN A 285 46.38 12.26 3.90
C ASN A 285 46.76 10.89 4.51
N LEU A 286 46.09 9.82 4.09
CA LEU A 286 46.31 8.44 4.56
C LEU A 286 47.47 7.74 3.86
N VAL A 287 48.09 8.36 2.86
CA VAL A 287 49.34 7.84 2.26
C VAL A 287 50.50 8.16 3.22
N PRO A 288 51.20 7.14 3.77
CA PRO A 288 52.33 7.36 4.64
C PRO A 288 53.39 8.23 3.95
N LYS A 289 54.01 9.17 4.68
CA LYS A 289 54.95 10.14 4.10
C LYS A 289 56.10 9.47 3.31
N ALA A 290 56.57 8.33 3.79
CA ALA A 290 57.64 7.55 3.14
C ALA A 290 57.22 6.92 1.80
N LEU A 291 55.91 6.80 1.52
CA LEU A 291 55.36 6.10 0.35
C LEU A 291 54.70 7.03 -0.68
N ARG A 292 54.75 8.35 -0.51
CA ARG A 292 54.10 9.29 -1.43
C ARG A 292 54.79 9.36 -2.80
N ASN A 293 56.12 9.41 -2.79
CA ASN A 293 56.95 9.67 -3.97
C ASN A 293 57.73 8.43 -4.44
N VAL A 294 57.23 7.22 -4.17
CA VAL A 294 57.84 5.95 -4.63
C VAL A 294 57.11 5.41 -5.86
N SER A 295 57.66 4.37 -6.51
CA SER A 295 56.94 3.67 -7.58
C SER A 295 55.73 2.90 -7.03
N LEU A 296 54.72 2.62 -7.86
CA LEU A 296 53.53 1.86 -7.44
C LEU A 296 53.89 0.45 -6.91
N HIS A 297 54.85 -0.22 -7.54
CA HIS A 297 55.38 -1.50 -7.04
C HIS A 297 56.00 -1.36 -5.64
N GLU A 298 56.83 -0.34 -5.45
CA GLU A 298 57.48 -0.09 -4.15
C GLU A 298 56.44 0.32 -3.08
N PHE A 299 55.41 1.07 -3.46
CA PHE A 299 54.27 1.42 -2.61
C PHE A 299 53.63 0.18 -2.01
N PHE A 300 53.20 -0.79 -2.84
CA PHE A 300 52.59 -2.03 -2.34
C PHE A 300 53.54 -2.89 -1.51
N SER A 301 54.82 -2.98 -1.91
CA SER A 301 55.81 -3.79 -1.19
C SER A 301 56.09 -3.29 0.25
N LYS A 302 55.98 -1.98 0.49
CA LYS A 302 56.28 -1.35 1.78
C LYS A 302 55.03 -1.03 2.60
N LEU A 303 53.84 -1.10 2.01
CA LEU A 303 52.57 -0.82 2.68
C LEU A 303 52.34 -1.65 3.96
N PRO A 304 52.69 -2.96 4.03
CA PRO A 304 52.50 -3.77 5.23
C PRO A 304 53.23 -3.24 6.48
N GLN A 305 54.28 -2.44 6.32
CA GLN A 305 55.03 -1.84 7.43
C GLN A 305 54.17 -0.89 8.29
N PHE A 306 53.03 -0.43 7.74
CA PHE A 306 52.12 0.51 8.40
C PHE A 306 50.86 -0.16 8.99
N ASN A 307 50.72 -1.49 8.86
CA ASN A 307 49.53 -2.22 9.34
C ASN A 307 49.24 -2.01 10.82
N ALA A 308 50.27 -2.12 11.66
CA ALA A 308 50.13 -2.01 13.12
C ALA A 308 49.55 -0.67 13.58
N GLU A 309 49.86 0.43 12.87
CA GLU A 309 49.35 1.77 13.21
C GLU A 309 47.83 1.85 13.02
N TYR A 310 47.32 1.43 11.86
CA TYR A 310 45.90 1.48 11.53
C TYR A 310 45.08 0.42 12.29
N GLU A 311 45.62 -0.78 12.47
CA GLU A 311 44.98 -1.82 13.28
C GLU A 311 44.81 -1.39 14.74
N GLN A 312 45.77 -0.66 15.32
CA GLN A 312 45.62 -0.10 16.66
C GLN A 312 44.49 0.94 16.73
N GLN A 313 44.30 1.76 15.69
CA GLN A 313 43.20 2.73 15.64
C GLN A 313 41.83 2.03 15.53
N ILE A 314 41.71 0.99 14.71
CA ILE A 314 40.51 0.15 14.61
C ILE A 314 40.21 -0.53 15.94
N LYS A 315 41.23 -1.08 16.61
CA LYS A 315 41.07 -1.71 17.92
C LYS A 315 40.55 -0.72 18.97
N ARG A 316 41.13 0.48 19.05
CA ARG A 316 40.65 1.52 19.98
C ARG A 316 39.20 1.91 19.72
N ALA A 317 38.78 1.98 18.46
CA ALA A 317 37.38 2.25 18.10
C ALA A 317 36.44 1.11 18.55
N LYS A 318 36.84 -0.15 18.32
CA LYS A 318 36.11 -1.34 18.77
C LYS A 318 35.97 -1.40 20.30
N ASP A 319 37.04 -1.04 21.04
CA ASP A 319 37.05 -1.06 22.52
C ASP A 319 36.00 -0.12 23.13
N ILE A 320 35.59 0.94 22.41
CA ILE A 320 34.54 1.88 22.84
C ILE A 320 33.23 1.73 22.07
N ASN A 321 33.03 0.61 21.37
CA ASN A 321 31.86 0.34 20.53
C ASN A 321 31.57 1.45 19.49
N ALA A 322 32.62 1.93 18.83
CA ALA A 322 32.56 2.94 17.79
C ALA A 322 33.11 2.41 16.45
N MET A 323 32.60 2.95 15.37
CA MET A 323 33.09 2.74 14.01
C MET A 323 34.07 3.86 13.65
N LEU A 324 35.31 3.48 13.30
CA LEU A 324 36.29 4.40 12.70
C LEU A 324 36.04 4.45 11.19
N THR A 325 35.83 5.64 10.63
CA THR A 325 35.61 5.82 9.18
C THR A 325 36.14 7.18 8.71
N TYR A 326 36.32 7.35 7.40
CA TYR A 326 36.89 8.57 6.81
C TYR A 326 35.78 9.52 6.38
N THR A 327 35.69 10.67 7.05
CA THR A 327 34.57 11.60 6.91
C THR A 327 35.04 13.02 6.65
N GLY A 328 34.15 13.83 6.09
CA GLY A 328 34.35 15.26 5.87
C GLY A 328 33.31 16.07 6.64
N HIS A 329 33.72 17.21 7.19
CA HIS A 329 32.88 18.13 7.92
C HIS A 329 33.06 19.57 7.41
N ILE A 330 31.95 20.27 7.16
CA ILE A 330 31.90 21.74 6.98
C ILE A 330 31.16 22.31 8.18
N ASN A 331 31.73 23.33 8.82
CA ASN A 331 31.03 24.09 9.85
C ASN A 331 30.37 25.35 9.26
N ALA A 332 29.60 26.07 10.09
CA ALA A 332 28.89 27.30 9.72
C ALA A 332 29.77 28.42 9.13
N ASN A 333 31.09 28.39 9.38
CA ASN A 333 32.04 29.37 8.84
C ASN A 333 32.65 28.92 7.49
N GLY A 334 32.22 27.77 6.96
CA GLY A 334 32.73 27.19 5.72
C GLY A 334 34.03 26.41 5.86
N ALA A 335 34.55 26.24 7.08
CA ALA A 335 35.81 25.53 7.31
C ALA A 335 35.64 24.04 7.05
N VAL A 336 36.49 23.50 6.16
CA VAL A 336 36.46 22.09 5.73
C VAL A 336 37.50 21.29 6.51
N ARG A 337 37.08 20.19 7.13
CA ARG A 337 37.95 19.22 7.79
C ARG A 337 37.64 17.80 7.30
N ILE A 338 38.67 17.04 6.94
CA ILE A 338 38.52 15.69 6.41
C ILE A 338 39.53 14.77 7.08
N GLY A 339 39.07 13.63 7.59
CA GLY A 339 39.93 12.64 8.23
C GLY A 339 39.19 11.45 8.81
N LEU A 340 39.96 10.57 9.45
CA LEU A 340 39.45 9.44 10.22
C LEU A 340 38.80 9.93 11.51
N GLU A 341 37.53 9.60 11.68
CA GLU A 341 36.73 9.97 12.84
C GLU A 341 35.96 8.75 13.37
N GLN A 342 35.63 8.79 14.66
CA GLN A 342 34.96 7.71 15.37
C GLN A 342 33.50 8.07 15.60
N TYR A 343 32.60 7.15 15.27
CA TYR A 343 31.16 7.32 15.42
C TYR A 343 30.60 6.20 16.28
N SER A 344 29.77 6.53 17.28
CA SER A 344 29.10 5.52 18.09
C SER A 344 27.94 4.87 17.34
N SER A 345 27.42 3.76 17.87
CA SER A 345 26.24 3.07 17.35
C SER A 345 24.96 3.92 17.25
N SER A 346 24.92 5.10 17.87
CA SER A 346 23.80 6.04 17.74
C SER A 346 23.87 6.91 16.50
N SER A 347 25.03 6.99 15.84
CA SER A 347 25.22 7.79 14.62
C SER A 347 24.71 7.07 13.38
N SER A 348 24.04 7.79 12.48
CA SER A 348 23.62 7.26 11.17
C SER A 348 24.81 6.76 10.32
N ILE A 349 26.02 7.25 10.58
CA ILE A 349 27.26 6.80 9.90
C ILE A 349 27.66 5.38 10.32
N TYR A 350 27.36 4.97 11.55
CA TYR A 350 27.76 3.67 12.09
C TYR A 350 27.17 2.48 11.31
N HIS A 351 26.00 2.69 10.69
CA HIS A 351 25.26 1.66 9.96
C HIS A 351 25.44 1.71 8.44
N LEU A 352 26.35 2.56 7.94
CA LEU A 352 26.68 2.58 6.52
C LEU A 352 27.48 1.32 6.17
N GLN A 353 27.11 0.67 5.08
CA GLN A 353 27.75 -0.55 4.61
C GLN A 353 28.55 -0.27 3.33
N TYR A 354 29.75 -0.82 3.25
CA TYR A 354 30.59 -0.83 2.04
C TYR A 354 30.86 0.57 1.48
N SER A 355 30.67 0.76 0.17
CA SER A 355 30.91 1.99 -0.60
C SER A 355 29.73 2.98 -0.59
N GLU A 356 28.80 2.87 0.37
CA GLU A 356 27.70 3.83 0.48
C GLU A 356 28.24 5.24 0.78
N SER A 357 27.87 6.20 -0.06
CA SER A 357 28.06 7.62 0.22
C SER A 357 26.94 8.14 1.10
N PHE A 358 27.30 9.10 1.93
CA PHE A 358 26.42 9.69 2.91
C PHE A 358 26.68 11.18 3.04
N ILE A 359 25.62 11.97 3.23
CA ILE A 359 25.70 13.36 3.64
C ILE A 359 24.58 13.65 4.65
N ALA A 360 24.88 14.41 5.68
CA ALA A 360 23.94 14.95 6.66
C ALA A 360 24.09 16.48 6.70
N ILE A 361 23.00 17.20 6.53
CA ILE A 361 22.94 18.66 6.49
C ILE A 361 22.10 19.15 7.67
N SER A 362 22.74 19.74 8.68
CA SER A 362 22.05 20.32 9.84
C SER A 362 21.76 21.80 9.61
N THR A 363 20.55 22.24 9.92
CA THR A 363 20.09 23.62 9.72
C THR A 363 19.26 24.13 10.90
N ASP A 364 18.86 25.41 10.89
CA ASP A 364 17.95 25.97 11.92
C ASP A 364 16.61 25.20 11.95
N TRP A 365 16.07 24.87 10.77
CA TRP A 365 14.78 24.19 10.65
C TRP A 365 14.90 22.66 10.77
N PHE A 366 16.08 22.10 10.50
CA PHE A 366 16.38 20.67 10.55
C PHE A 366 17.58 20.38 11.47
N PRO A 367 17.41 20.50 12.81
CA PRO A 367 18.48 20.25 13.76
C PRO A 367 18.93 18.78 13.78
N ASP A 368 18.03 17.83 13.51
CA ASP A 368 18.33 16.39 13.42
C ASP A 368 19.03 15.98 12.10
N ALA A 369 19.38 16.95 11.26
CA ALA A 369 20.02 16.84 9.96
C ALA A 369 19.19 16.15 8.86
N ILE A 370 19.19 16.76 7.68
CA ILE A 370 18.72 16.13 6.45
C ILE A 370 19.78 15.13 5.99
N ALA A 371 19.50 13.83 6.11
CA ALA A 371 20.42 12.76 5.74
C ALA A 371 20.09 12.16 4.36
N LEU A 372 21.06 12.17 3.44
CA LEU A 372 20.97 11.50 2.14
C LEU A 372 22.01 10.38 2.07
N LYS A 373 21.56 9.21 1.62
CA LYS A 373 22.36 7.98 1.55
C LYS A 373 22.13 7.26 0.22
N GLY A 374 23.20 6.75 -0.40
CA GLY A 374 23.12 5.94 -1.60
C GLY A 374 24.49 5.55 -2.14
N ALA A 375 24.54 4.95 -3.33
CA ALA A 375 25.80 4.59 -3.98
C ALA A 375 26.63 5.85 -4.29
N GLY A 376 27.86 5.91 -3.77
CA GLY A 376 28.75 7.07 -3.89
C GLY A 376 29.48 7.22 -5.21
N ALA A 377 29.57 6.12 -5.94
CA ALA A 377 30.16 5.96 -7.25
C ALA A 377 29.27 5.06 -8.10
N GLY A 378 29.44 5.17 -9.40
CA GLY A 378 28.70 4.34 -10.35
C GLY A 378 28.25 5.15 -11.55
N THR A 379 28.62 4.65 -12.73
CA THR A 379 28.41 5.30 -14.01
C THR A 379 26.95 5.69 -14.25
N ASN A 380 26.01 4.79 -13.95
CA ASN A 380 24.58 5.04 -14.18
C ASN A 380 24.03 6.17 -13.29
N GLY A 381 24.47 6.23 -12.02
CA GLY A 381 24.05 7.28 -11.09
C GLY A 381 24.57 8.65 -11.54
N THR A 382 25.84 8.72 -11.94
CA THR A 382 26.44 9.95 -12.46
C THR A 382 25.77 10.41 -13.75
N VAL A 383 25.53 9.49 -14.70
CA VAL A 383 24.83 9.81 -15.96
C VAL A 383 23.40 10.29 -15.68
N ALA A 384 22.69 9.71 -14.72
CA ALA A 384 21.35 10.18 -14.35
C ALA A 384 21.36 11.62 -13.84
N SER A 385 22.32 12.01 -12.99
CA SER A 385 22.48 13.39 -12.54
C SER A 385 22.82 14.35 -13.67
N ILE A 386 23.70 13.94 -14.59
CA ILE A 386 24.02 14.72 -15.80
C ILE A 386 22.75 14.94 -16.65
N MET A 387 21.95 13.90 -16.90
CA MET A 387 20.72 14.03 -17.69
C MET A 387 19.70 14.94 -17.01
N ALA A 388 19.59 14.90 -15.68
CA ALA A 388 18.74 15.80 -14.91
C ALA A 388 19.20 17.26 -15.01
N ASP A 389 20.51 17.51 -14.97
CA ASP A 389 21.10 18.83 -15.14
C ASP A 389 20.89 19.37 -16.56
N ILE A 390 21.02 18.53 -17.59
CA ILE A 390 20.69 18.87 -18.99
C ILE A 390 19.22 19.27 -19.09
N ALA A 391 18.30 18.52 -18.47
CA ALA A 391 16.88 18.84 -18.42
C ALA A 391 16.61 20.18 -17.74
N LYS A 392 17.18 20.41 -16.55
CA LYS A 392 17.08 21.67 -15.81
C LYS A 392 17.56 22.87 -16.62
N LEU A 393 18.73 22.76 -17.26
CA LEU A 393 19.29 23.83 -18.08
C LEU A 393 18.51 24.05 -19.37
N SER A 394 18.02 22.99 -20.02
CA SER A 394 17.22 23.11 -21.24
C SER A 394 16.00 24.02 -21.01
N CYS A 395 15.29 23.84 -19.91
CA CYS A 395 14.17 24.69 -19.55
C CYS A 395 14.58 26.15 -19.31
N SER A 396 15.72 26.39 -18.65
CA SER A 396 16.24 27.74 -18.44
C SER A 396 16.62 28.43 -19.75
N LEU A 397 17.26 27.70 -20.67
CA LEU A 397 17.71 28.20 -21.97
C LEU A 397 16.56 28.53 -22.92
N PHE A 398 15.44 27.80 -22.85
CA PHE A 398 14.25 28.02 -23.68
C PHE A 398 13.23 29.01 -23.07
N ILE A 399 13.24 29.24 -21.75
CA ILE A 399 12.42 30.28 -21.09
C ILE A 399 12.97 31.69 -21.33
N LEU A 400 14.27 31.84 -21.55
CA LEU A 400 14.94 33.13 -21.83
C LEU A 400 14.57 33.78 -23.19
N CYS A 401 13.57 33.27 -23.91
CA CYS A 401 13.13 33.81 -25.20
C CYS A 401 11.99 34.83 -25.15
N ASP A 402 11.51 35.25 -23.97
CA ASP A 402 10.67 36.44 -23.89
C ASP A 402 11.45 37.63 -23.31
N LEU A 403 11.67 38.62 -24.19
CA LEU A 403 12.06 40.01 -23.93
C LEU A 403 13.55 40.25 -23.58
N ASN A 404 14.27 40.90 -24.52
CA ASN A 404 15.44 41.78 -24.34
C ASN A 404 16.85 41.32 -24.80
N PHE A 405 17.09 40.06 -25.19
CA PHE A 405 18.46 39.65 -25.54
C PHE A 405 18.91 40.08 -26.96
N VAL A 406 17.99 40.09 -27.93
CA VAL A 406 18.32 40.44 -29.33
C VAL A 406 18.52 41.95 -29.54
N GLN A 407 17.83 42.80 -28.77
CA GLN A 407 17.94 44.27 -28.87
C GLN A 407 19.25 44.84 -28.29
N LYS A 408 19.93 44.12 -27.39
CA LYS A 408 21.22 44.57 -26.83
C LYS A 408 22.44 44.10 -27.61
N ALA A 409 22.29 43.09 -28.47
CA ALA A 409 23.42 42.47 -29.17
C ALA A 409 23.92 43.27 -30.39
N PHE A 410 23.13 44.22 -30.91
CA PHE A 410 23.48 45.01 -32.10
C PHE A 410 23.26 46.50 -31.87
N SER A 411 24.13 47.14 -31.08
CA SER A 411 24.17 48.59 -30.88
C SER A 411 24.16 49.39 -32.20
N LEU A 412 22.97 49.66 -32.73
CA LEU A 412 22.72 50.52 -33.88
C LEU A 412 21.77 51.63 -33.44
N PHE A 413 22.34 52.84 -33.42
CA PHE A 413 21.79 54.17 -33.20
C PHE A 413 21.78 54.69 -31.75
N ASP A 414 22.87 55.39 -31.45
CA ASP A 414 22.96 56.48 -30.47
C ASP A 414 22.01 57.65 -30.83
N ASN A 415 21.48 58.27 -29.76
CA ASN A 415 21.18 59.70 -29.59
C ASN A 415 20.24 60.40 -30.58
N ASP A 416 19.11 60.93 -30.11
CA ASP A 416 19.03 62.25 -29.44
C ASP A 416 17.57 62.73 -29.32
N SER A 417 17.30 63.48 -28.24
CA SER A 417 16.17 64.41 -28.00
C SER A 417 14.77 63.79 -27.82
N SER A 418 13.86 64.25 -26.96
CA SER A 418 13.81 65.22 -25.85
C SER A 418 12.33 65.19 -25.41
N ASP A 419 12.07 65.11 -24.10
CA ASP A 419 10.78 65.33 -23.42
C ASP A 419 9.64 64.33 -23.77
N GLU A 420 8.90 63.68 -22.87
CA GLU A 420 8.33 64.07 -21.58
C GLU A 420 8.23 62.86 -20.62
N GLU A 421 8.37 63.14 -19.32
CA GLU A 421 8.00 62.23 -18.24
C GLU A 421 6.49 61.95 -18.23
N GLN A 422 6.09 60.68 -18.36
CA GLN A 422 4.88 60.18 -17.71
C GLN A 422 5.21 58.90 -16.94
N ALA A 423 5.25 59.07 -15.62
CA ALA A 423 5.21 58.00 -14.65
C ALA A 423 3.85 57.28 -14.73
N VAL A 424 3.88 55.95 -14.93
CA VAL A 424 2.80 55.07 -14.46
C VAL A 424 3.45 54.07 -13.52
N SER A 425 3.12 54.24 -12.24
CA SER A 425 3.58 53.43 -11.11
C SER A 425 3.32 51.95 -11.34
N MET A 426 4.35 51.12 -11.17
CA MET A 426 4.17 49.71 -10.80
C MET A 426 3.50 49.69 -9.43
N GLN A 427 2.22 49.35 -9.37
CA GLN A 427 1.57 49.06 -8.10
C GLN A 427 2.06 47.69 -7.59
N GLU A 428 2.72 47.75 -6.44
CA GLU A 428 2.95 46.64 -5.53
C GLU A 428 1.61 45.96 -5.22
N VAL A 429 1.51 44.65 -5.43
CA VAL A 429 0.44 43.85 -4.84
C VAL A 429 0.95 43.33 -3.49
N HIS A 430 0.62 44.07 -2.45
CA HIS A 430 0.71 43.61 -1.06
C HIS A 430 -0.24 42.44 -0.83
N LEU A 431 0.27 41.30 -0.34
CA LEU A 431 -0.55 40.26 0.27
C LEU A 431 -0.60 40.51 1.79
N GLU A 432 -1.61 41.26 2.23
CA GLU A 432 -1.97 41.36 3.64
C GLU A 432 -2.78 40.13 4.07
N PHE A 433 -2.40 39.55 5.21
CA PHE A 433 -3.21 38.58 5.94
C PHE A 433 -4.29 39.32 6.73
N THR A 434 -5.56 39.16 6.35
CA THR A 434 -6.71 39.53 7.19
C THR A 434 -7.50 38.29 7.59
N VAL A 435 -7.60 38.10 8.90
CA VAL A 435 -8.50 37.17 9.59
C VAL A 435 -9.86 37.87 9.72
N ASP A 436 -10.92 37.31 9.12
CA ASP A 436 -12.25 37.15 9.76
C ASP A 436 -13.31 36.48 8.85
N ALA A 437 -13.98 35.50 9.46
CA ALA A 437 -15.33 34.95 9.28
C ALA A 437 -15.86 34.39 7.92
N PRO A 438 -16.66 33.30 7.95
CA PRO A 438 -17.04 32.52 6.77
C PRO A 438 -18.42 32.91 6.21
N ILE A 439 -18.56 33.17 4.90
CA ILE A 439 -19.87 33.32 4.25
C ILE A 439 -19.92 32.74 2.81
N ASN A 440 -20.79 31.73 2.67
CA ASN A 440 -21.61 31.26 1.53
C ASN A 440 -20.99 30.85 0.18
N ALA A 441 -20.90 29.53 -0.01
CA ALA A 441 -21.00 28.91 -1.33
C ALA A 441 -22.47 28.53 -1.63
N LYS A 442 -22.98 29.00 -2.78
CA LYS A 442 -24.30 28.65 -3.30
C LYS A 442 -24.31 27.20 -3.81
N THR A 443 -25.09 26.42 -3.09
CA THR A 443 -25.78 25.15 -3.39
C THR A 443 -26.19 24.92 -4.84
N GLN A 444 -25.75 23.79 -5.41
CA GLN A 444 -26.57 22.96 -6.30
C GLN A 444 -27.28 21.92 -5.43
N GLU A 445 -28.61 21.89 -5.52
CA GLU A 445 -29.52 21.09 -4.70
C GLU A 445 -29.34 19.59 -4.96
N THR A 446 -28.67 18.90 -4.04
CA THR A 446 -29.22 17.65 -3.49
C THR A 446 -29.76 18.00 -2.11
N THR A 447 -31.05 17.83 -1.94
CA THR A 447 -31.79 18.17 -0.72
C THR A 447 -31.28 17.36 0.47
N ASN A 448 -30.29 17.89 1.19
CA ASN A 448 -30.05 17.58 2.59
C ASN A 448 -31.26 18.12 3.38
N ILE A 449 -32.34 17.35 3.40
CA ILE A 449 -33.38 17.52 4.41
C ILE A 449 -32.73 17.05 5.72
N MET A 450 -32.19 18.00 6.50
CA MET A 450 -31.98 17.77 7.93
C MET A 450 -33.37 17.58 8.54
N TYR A 451 -33.75 16.33 8.78
CA TYR A 451 -34.92 16.01 9.59
C TYR A 451 -34.66 16.51 11.02
N GLU A 452 -35.64 17.14 11.65
CA GLU A 452 -35.47 17.86 12.92
C GLU A 452 -34.77 17.00 13.99
N PRO A 453 -33.79 17.57 14.71
CA PRO A 453 -32.88 16.82 15.55
C PRO A 453 -33.64 16.17 16.70
N SER A 454 -33.32 14.90 16.94
CA SER A 454 -33.64 14.12 18.12
C SER A 454 -33.78 14.95 19.41
N LEU A 455 -34.67 14.53 20.32
CA LEU A 455 -34.87 15.10 21.67
C LEU A 455 -33.55 15.45 22.41
N TRP A 456 -32.49 14.68 22.16
CA TRP A 456 -31.16 14.87 22.74
C TRP A 456 -30.17 15.51 21.76
N GLN A 457 -30.25 16.84 21.57
CA GLN A 457 -29.36 17.58 20.66
C GLN A 457 -27.87 17.43 20.98
N THR A 458 -27.54 17.27 22.27
CA THR A 458 -26.16 17.13 22.76
C THR A 458 -25.67 15.68 22.79
N LEU A 459 -26.54 14.70 22.54
CA LEU A 459 -26.20 13.27 22.53
C LEU A 459 -26.70 12.61 21.23
N PRO A 460 -26.19 12.99 20.05
CA PRO A 460 -26.64 12.42 18.79
C PRO A 460 -26.27 10.93 18.68
N PRO A 461 -27.09 10.11 17.99
CA PRO A 461 -26.76 8.72 17.72
C PRO A 461 -25.68 8.62 16.64
N ASP A 462 -25.02 7.46 16.54
CA ASP A 462 -23.99 7.18 15.52
C ASP A 462 -24.53 7.35 14.08
N TYR A 463 -25.83 7.08 13.87
CA TYR A 463 -26.53 7.34 12.62
C TYR A 463 -28.01 7.61 12.87
N PHE A 464 -28.55 8.63 12.20
CA PHE A 464 -29.98 8.97 12.19
C PHE A 464 -30.46 9.06 10.74
N GLY A 465 -31.38 8.16 10.37
CA GLY A 465 -31.90 7.99 9.03
C GLY A 465 -32.99 9.00 8.69
N PRO A 466 -33.69 8.80 7.55
CA PRO A 466 -34.69 9.73 7.06
C PRO A 466 -36.04 9.59 7.78
N MET A 467 -36.02 9.86 9.06
CA MET A 467 -37.15 9.79 9.97
C MET A 467 -37.28 11.07 10.76
N GLU A 468 -38.48 11.38 11.24
CA GLU A 468 -38.76 12.56 12.05
C GLU A 468 -39.43 12.14 13.34
N TYR A 469 -39.01 12.77 14.44
CA TYR A 469 -39.67 12.59 15.72
C TYR A 469 -40.94 13.43 15.76
N ARG A 470 -42.05 12.85 16.20
CA ARG A 470 -43.30 13.57 16.44
C ARG A 470 -43.75 13.36 17.88
N ASP A 471 -44.08 14.46 18.53
CA ASP A 471 -44.77 14.51 19.82
C ASP A 471 -46.27 14.81 19.58
N GLN A 472 -47.15 14.20 20.37
CA GLN A 472 -48.62 14.27 20.29
C GLN A 472 -49.29 13.59 19.07
N SER A 473 -48.79 12.46 18.60
CA SER A 473 -49.52 11.66 17.60
C SER A 473 -50.60 10.80 18.28
N PHE A 474 -51.87 11.12 18.02
CA PHE A 474 -53.04 10.52 18.69
C PHE A 474 -53.38 9.09 18.26
N GLU A 475 -52.52 8.42 17.50
CA GLU A 475 -52.91 7.16 16.86
C GLU A 475 -52.43 5.92 17.64
N TYR A 476 -51.16 5.79 18.07
CA TYR A 476 -50.67 4.62 18.82
C TYR A 476 -49.39 4.90 19.65
N GLY A 477 -49.26 4.27 20.82
CA GLY A 477 -48.00 4.14 21.57
C GLY A 477 -47.52 5.40 22.31
N GLY A 478 -48.19 5.77 23.41
CA GLY A 478 -47.69 6.80 24.34
C GLY A 478 -47.64 8.24 23.81
N GLY A 479 -48.25 8.51 22.64
CA GLY A 479 -48.39 9.86 22.07
C GLY A 479 -47.14 10.39 21.35
N ARG A 480 -46.12 9.58 21.10
CA ARG A 480 -44.86 10.00 20.47
C ARG A 480 -44.22 8.90 19.66
N GLY A 481 -43.37 9.24 18.70
CA GLY A 481 -42.51 8.27 18.01
C GLY A 481 -41.93 8.76 16.69
N TYR A 482 -41.21 7.89 16.00
CA TYR A 482 -40.64 8.20 14.69
C TYR A 482 -41.60 7.93 13.54
N TYR A 483 -41.54 8.81 12.54
CA TYR A 483 -42.28 8.68 11.29
C TYR A 483 -41.31 8.76 10.11
N ALA A 484 -41.62 8.03 9.03
CA ALA A 484 -40.85 8.08 7.80
C ALA A 484 -40.96 9.49 7.18
N ALA A 485 -39.85 10.20 7.06
CA ALA A 485 -39.89 11.58 6.58
C ALA A 485 -39.81 11.68 5.03
N LYS A 486 -39.47 10.57 4.38
CA LYS A 486 -39.64 10.28 2.95
C LYS A 486 -39.98 8.80 2.77
N ASP A 487 -40.17 8.36 1.53
CA ASP A 487 -40.27 6.93 1.23
C ASP A 487 -38.95 6.22 1.58
N ILE A 488 -39.06 5.11 2.29
CA ILE A 488 -37.94 4.35 2.83
C ILE A 488 -37.95 2.95 2.20
N PRO A 489 -36.93 2.59 1.41
CA PRO A 489 -36.78 1.23 0.89
C PRO A 489 -36.58 0.17 1.98
N ALA A 490 -37.01 -1.06 1.73
CA ALA A 490 -36.70 -2.20 2.58
C ALA A 490 -35.18 -2.35 2.77
N GLY A 491 -34.75 -2.68 3.99
CA GLY A 491 -33.34 -2.81 4.38
C GLY A 491 -32.63 -1.52 4.79
N SER A 492 -33.27 -0.35 4.58
CA SER A 492 -32.68 0.95 4.91
C SER A 492 -32.30 1.05 6.38
N LEU A 493 -31.11 1.58 6.69
CA LEU A 493 -30.70 1.90 8.06
C LEU A 493 -31.48 3.13 8.51
N LEU A 494 -32.10 3.03 9.69
CA LEU A 494 -32.92 4.09 10.28
C LEU A 494 -32.24 4.69 11.50
N LEU A 495 -31.64 3.85 12.34
CA LEU A 495 -30.94 4.30 13.54
C LEU A 495 -29.74 3.39 13.81
N ARG A 496 -28.61 3.97 14.19
CA ARG A 496 -27.53 3.27 14.89
C ARG A 496 -27.12 4.09 16.09
N GLU A 497 -27.07 3.47 17.26
CA GLU A 497 -26.64 4.16 18.48
C GLU A 497 -25.91 3.23 19.45
N ARG A 498 -25.17 3.85 20.37
CA ARG A 498 -24.51 3.17 21.48
C ARG A 498 -25.35 3.21 22.73
N ALA A 499 -25.14 2.25 23.63
CA ALA A 499 -25.77 2.24 24.93
C ALA A 499 -25.32 3.48 25.70
N TYR A 500 -26.30 4.25 26.16
CA TYR A 500 -26.08 5.40 27.04
C TYR A 500 -25.71 4.93 28.45
N VAL A 501 -26.35 3.84 28.91
CA VAL A 501 -25.99 3.13 30.15
C VAL A 501 -25.95 1.64 29.83
N GLU A 502 -24.82 0.98 30.06
CA GLU A 502 -24.68 -0.46 29.85
C GLU A 502 -25.30 -1.27 30.99
N TRP A 503 -25.80 -2.46 30.69
CA TRP A 503 -26.26 -3.40 31.71
C TRP A 503 -25.09 -3.96 32.54
N PRO A 504 -25.20 -4.00 33.88
CA PRO A 504 -24.19 -4.65 34.71
C PRO A 504 -24.26 -6.17 34.58
N ASP A 505 -23.12 -6.82 34.80
CA ASP A 505 -22.98 -8.28 34.75
C ASP A 505 -23.62 -8.93 35.99
N VAL A 506 -24.92 -9.22 35.91
CA VAL A 506 -25.72 -9.76 37.02
C VAL A 506 -26.61 -10.89 36.50
N ASP A 507 -26.46 -12.10 37.08
CA ASP A 507 -27.21 -13.30 36.68
C ASP A 507 -28.73 -13.20 36.92
N ASP A 508 -29.14 -12.39 37.91
CA ASP A 508 -30.53 -12.23 38.30
C ASP A 508 -31.18 -11.03 37.61
N ARG A 509 -31.99 -11.30 36.57
CA ARG A 509 -32.76 -10.28 35.83
C ARG A 509 -33.62 -9.39 36.74
N ASN A 510 -34.10 -9.88 37.88
CA ASN A 510 -34.90 -9.08 38.80
C ASN A 510 -34.06 -8.09 39.61
N LYS A 511 -32.76 -8.31 39.72
CA LYS A 511 -31.81 -7.41 40.38
C LYS A 511 -31.10 -6.48 39.41
N LEU A 512 -31.11 -6.80 38.12
CA LEU A 512 -30.44 -6.05 37.06
C LEU A 512 -30.72 -4.54 37.15
N LEU A 513 -32.00 -4.14 37.16
CA LEU A 513 -32.36 -2.71 37.13
C LEU A 513 -31.88 -1.95 38.38
N VAL A 514 -31.98 -2.57 39.56
CA VAL A 514 -31.53 -1.96 40.82
C VAL A 514 -29.99 -1.90 40.88
N ALA A 515 -29.31 -2.92 40.34
CA ALA A 515 -27.85 -2.90 40.19
C ALA A 515 -27.39 -1.81 39.22
N THR A 516 -28.14 -1.56 38.14
CA THR A 516 -27.88 -0.44 37.24
C THR A 516 -28.03 0.90 37.95
N ILE A 517 -29.04 1.05 38.83
CA ILE A 517 -29.17 2.26 39.66
C ILE A 517 -27.97 2.44 40.60
N ASP A 518 -27.51 1.38 41.27
CA ASP A 518 -26.30 1.44 42.09
C ASP A 518 -25.08 1.85 41.24
N GLN A 519 -24.95 1.34 40.02
CA GLN A 519 -23.89 1.75 39.09
C GLN A 519 -23.99 3.22 38.70
N ILE A 520 -25.19 3.72 38.33
CA ILE A 520 -25.39 5.14 37.97
C ILE A 520 -25.05 6.05 39.16
N LEU A 521 -25.47 5.69 40.37
CA LEU A 521 -25.25 6.50 41.58
C LEU A 521 -23.78 6.56 42.03
N ARG A 522 -22.92 5.68 41.51
CA ARG A 522 -21.46 5.77 41.72
C ARG A 522 -20.80 6.82 40.84
N CYS A 523 -21.46 7.29 39.79
CA CYS A 523 -20.93 8.30 38.89
C CYS A 523 -21.19 9.71 39.42
N ASP A 524 -20.25 10.63 39.18
CA ASP A 524 -20.37 12.03 39.62
C ASP A 524 -21.50 12.79 38.89
N ASP A 525 -21.91 12.30 37.71
CA ASP A 525 -22.94 12.84 36.82
C ASP A 525 -24.29 12.11 36.91
N ALA A 526 -24.55 11.37 38.00
CA ALA A 526 -25.77 10.57 38.18
C ALA A 526 -27.09 11.34 37.92
N ASP A 527 -27.14 12.62 38.31
CA ASP A 527 -28.33 13.46 38.11
C ASP A 527 -28.51 13.88 36.65
N GLU A 528 -27.41 14.07 35.92
CA GLU A 528 -27.43 14.35 34.49
C GLU A 528 -27.89 13.12 33.70
N ILE A 529 -27.38 11.93 34.06
CA ILE A 529 -27.83 10.65 33.50
C ILE A 529 -29.33 10.48 33.69
N ALA A 530 -29.83 10.71 34.92
CA ALA A 530 -31.25 10.64 35.21
C ALA A 530 -32.07 11.67 34.42
N SER A 531 -31.55 12.89 34.24
CA SER A 531 -32.19 13.95 33.45
C SER A 531 -32.28 13.58 31.97
N ASN A 532 -31.22 12.99 31.40
CA ASN A 532 -31.23 12.53 30.01
C ASN A 532 -32.17 11.34 29.80
N MET A 533 -32.43 10.53 30.84
CA MET A 533 -33.41 9.45 30.81
C MET A 533 -34.85 9.91 31.10
N ALA A 534 -35.08 11.12 31.60
CA ALA A 534 -36.41 11.63 31.95
C ALA A 534 -37.42 11.61 30.78
N PRO A 535 -37.02 11.82 29.50
CA PRO A 535 -37.93 11.67 28.37
C PRO A 535 -38.34 10.23 28.08
N LEU A 536 -37.76 9.19 28.68
CA LEU A 536 -38.17 7.79 28.46
C LEU A 536 -39.57 7.52 29.04
N TYR A 537 -40.25 6.47 28.55
CA TYR A 537 -41.59 6.14 29.07
C TYR A 537 -41.43 5.28 30.32
N PRO A 538 -42.09 5.58 31.45
CA PRO A 538 -43.01 6.70 31.66
C PRO A 538 -42.29 8.04 31.96
N MET A 539 -42.85 9.16 31.47
CA MET A 539 -42.32 10.51 31.78
C MET A 539 -42.71 10.97 33.18
N HIS A 540 -43.79 10.42 33.73
CA HIS A 540 -44.19 10.53 35.12
C HIS A 540 -44.75 9.19 35.59
N LEU A 541 -44.54 8.82 36.86
CA LEU A 541 -45.08 7.55 37.40
C LEU A 541 -46.60 7.43 37.28
N SER A 542 -47.33 8.55 37.16
CA SER A 542 -48.77 8.60 36.91
C SER A 542 -49.19 8.13 35.51
N ASP A 543 -48.25 8.07 34.56
CA ASP A 543 -48.52 7.60 33.20
C ASP A 543 -48.69 6.06 33.15
N LEU A 544 -48.21 5.36 34.19
CA LEU A 544 -48.33 3.91 34.29
C LEU A 544 -49.74 3.49 34.73
N PRO A 545 -50.26 2.36 34.22
CA PRO A 545 -51.46 1.74 34.78
C PRO A 545 -51.29 1.43 36.27
N ALA A 546 -52.34 1.66 37.06
CA ALA A 546 -52.33 1.43 38.50
C ALA A 546 -51.85 0.02 38.92
N PRO A 547 -52.22 -1.08 38.23
CA PRO A 547 -51.71 -2.41 38.55
C PRO A 547 -50.19 -2.53 38.35
N LEU A 548 -49.65 -1.94 37.27
CA LEU A 548 -48.22 -2.00 36.96
C LEU A 548 -47.40 -1.17 37.95
N LEU A 549 -47.86 0.03 38.30
CA LEU A 549 -47.22 0.87 39.32
C LEU A 549 -47.23 0.18 40.69
N SER A 550 -48.34 -0.48 41.06
CA SER A 550 -48.43 -1.23 42.31
C SER A 550 -47.47 -2.43 42.34
N ALA A 551 -47.36 -3.17 41.23
CA ALA A 551 -46.43 -4.29 41.11
C ALA A 551 -44.97 -3.83 41.19
N ALA A 552 -44.62 -2.75 40.49
CA ALA A 552 -43.29 -2.16 40.52
C ALA A 552 -42.89 -1.69 41.93
N LYS A 553 -43.81 -1.02 42.65
CA LYS A 553 -43.56 -0.65 44.05
C LYS A 553 -43.37 -1.89 44.92
N ALA A 554 -44.20 -2.91 44.79
CA ALA A 554 -44.02 -4.15 45.56
C ALA A 554 -42.67 -4.83 45.29
N GLN A 555 -42.21 -4.83 44.04
CA GLN A 555 -40.98 -5.50 43.62
C GLN A 555 -39.72 -4.73 44.01
N TYR A 556 -39.66 -3.43 43.77
CA TYR A 556 -38.41 -2.67 43.87
C TYR A 556 -38.24 -1.86 45.16
N THR A 557 -39.30 -1.63 45.95
CA THR A 557 -39.23 -0.71 47.11
C THR A 557 -38.10 -1.07 48.07
N ASN A 558 -38.03 -2.32 48.53
CA ASN A 558 -37.03 -2.70 49.54
C ASN A 558 -35.59 -2.58 49.02
N ALA A 559 -35.34 -3.06 47.80
CA ALA A 559 -34.00 -3.07 47.20
C ALA A 559 -33.54 -1.66 46.80
N LEU A 560 -34.42 -0.88 46.16
CA LEU A 560 -34.12 0.50 45.75
C LEU A 560 -33.92 1.40 46.97
N GLN A 561 -34.74 1.28 48.01
CA GLN A 561 -34.58 2.07 49.24
C GLN A 561 -33.24 1.78 49.93
N ALA A 562 -32.78 0.53 49.92
CA ALA A 562 -31.48 0.16 50.47
C ALA A 562 -30.33 0.84 49.71
N VAL A 563 -30.35 0.78 48.36
CA VAL A 563 -29.36 1.46 47.51
C VAL A 563 -29.39 2.98 47.73
N LEU A 564 -30.56 3.62 47.70
CA LEU A 564 -30.65 5.08 47.90
C LEU A 564 -30.15 5.52 49.28
N THR A 565 -30.35 4.71 50.31
CA THR A 565 -29.87 5.01 51.66
C THR A 565 -28.33 4.98 51.74
N GLN A 566 -27.68 4.06 51.00
CA GLN A 566 -26.22 4.00 50.89
C GLN A 566 -25.62 5.31 50.35
N TYR A 567 -26.29 5.96 49.38
CA TYR A 567 -25.86 7.23 48.79
C TYR A 567 -26.52 8.47 49.41
N LYS A 568 -27.21 8.33 50.55
CA LYS A 568 -27.92 9.42 51.27
C LYS A 568 -29.01 10.13 50.43
N ARG A 569 -29.66 9.41 49.51
CA ARG A 569 -30.73 9.91 48.61
C ARG A 569 -32.11 9.29 48.90
N SER A 570 -32.38 8.90 50.15
CA SER A 570 -33.61 8.21 50.57
C SER A 570 -34.90 8.99 50.30
N ASN A 571 -34.83 10.32 50.14
CA ASN A 571 -35.95 11.21 49.81
C ASN A 571 -36.25 11.32 48.30
N GLU A 572 -35.41 10.75 47.44
CA GLU A 572 -35.55 10.78 45.97
C GLU A 572 -36.17 9.47 45.41
N PHE A 573 -36.88 8.70 46.24
CA PHE A 573 -37.40 7.38 45.87
C PHE A 573 -38.21 7.39 44.56
N ASP A 574 -39.19 8.28 44.44
CA ASP A 574 -40.05 8.33 43.24
C ASP A 574 -39.29 8.73 41.97
N LYS A 575 -38.27 9.60 42.09
CA LYS A 575 -37.40 9.97 40.97
C LYS A 575 -36.62 8.77 40.45
N TRP A 576 -35.98 8.01 41.34
CA TRP A 576 -35.19 6.84 40.94
C TRP A 576 -36.07 5.64 40.57
N LEU A 577 -37.25 5.51 41.16
CA LEU A 577 -38.27 4.56 40.71
C LEU A 577 -38.71 4.88 39.28
N GLN A 578 -38.84 6.17 38.92
CA GLN A 578 -39.13 6.56 37.54
C GLN A 578 -38.02 6.14 36.58
N VAL A 579 -36.74 6.29 36.94
CA VAL A 579 -35.62 5.80 36.12
C VAL A 579 -35.67 4.28 35.95
N VAL A 580 -35.96 3.53 37.02
CA VAL A 580 -36.17 2.06 36.95
C VAL A 580 -37.30 1.72 35.98
N MET A 581 -38.43 2.41 36.07
CA MET A 581 -39.56 2.19 35.16
C MET A 581 -39.22 2.60 33.72
N GLY A 582 -38.41 3.63 33.51
CA GLY A 582 -37.86 3.99 32.21
C GLY A 582 -37.01 2.88 31.60
N MET A 583 -36.26 2.13 32.40
CA MET A 583 -35.52 0.95 31.92
C MET A 583 -36.43 -0.27 31.68
N GLN A 584 -37.48 -0.46 32.48
CA GLN A 584 -38.38 -1.61 32.38
C GLN A 584 -39.36 -1.50 31.21
N CYS A 585 -39.94 -0.31 30.98
CA CYS A 585 -41.03 -0.09 30.04
C CYS A 585 -40.55 0.34 28.64
N ASN A 586 -39.26 0.22 28.34
CA ASN A 586 -38.70 0.44 27.01
C ASN A 586 -37.96 -0.82 26.55
N ALA A 587 -38.00 -1.11 25.25
CA ALA A 587 -37.49 -2.35 24.69
C ALA A 587 -35.95 -2.33 24.55
N PHE A 588 -35.25 -2.48 25.67
CA PHE A 588 -33.79 -2.53 25.74
C PHE A 588 -33.25 -3.96 25.68
N SER A 589 -32.09 -4.14 25.02
CA SER A 589 -31.44 -5.44 24.86
C SER A 589 -30.20 -5.58 25.73
N SER A 590 -29.24 -4.67 25.59
CA SER A 590 -27.92 -4.71 26.25
C SER A 590 -27.58 -3.46 27.08
N GLY A 591 -28.48 -2.49 27.12
CA GLY A 591 -28.28 -1.22 27.80
C GLY A 591 -29.44 -0.27 27.54
N VAL A 592 -29.39 0.92 28.14
CA VAL A 592 -30.29 2.04 27.87
C VAL A 592 -29.92 2.67 26.54
N PHE A 593 -30.89 2.82 25.66
CA PHE A 593 -30.73 3.26 24.28
C PHE A 593 -31.71 4.41 24.01
N LEU A 594 -31.25 5.65 24.17
CA LEU A 594 -32.12 6.83 24.24
C LEU A 594 -32.96 7.00 22.97
N HIS A 595 -32.34 6.92 21.79
CA HIS A 595 -33.04 7.16 20.53
C HIS A 595 -33.88 5.96 20.12
N THR A 596 -33.43 4.72 20.34
CA THR A 596 -34.20 3.50 20.02
C THR A 596 -35.46 3.41 20.88
N ALA A 597 -35.44 3.93 22.11
CA ALA A 597 -36.61 3.94 22.99
C ALA A 597 -37.81 4.69 22.41
N MET A 598 -37.60 5.56 21.40
CA MET A 598 -38.67 6.32 20.77
C MET A 598 -39.43 5.54 19.68
N PHE A 599 -39.02 4.32 19.33
CA PHE A 599 -39.79 3.48 18.42
C PHE A 599 -40.95 2.81 19.16
N ASN A 600 -42.15 2.85 18.58
CA ASN A 600 -43.34 2.22 19.16
C ASN A 600 -43.47 0.76 18.80
N HIS A 601 -44.33 0.06 19.53
CA HIS A 601 -44.57 -1.36 19.33
C HIS A 601 -45.58 -1.66 18.22
N ASP A 602 -45.23 -2.61 17.34
CA ASP A 602 -46.18 -3.45 16.63
C ASP A 602 -45.72 -4.92 16.73
N CYS A 603 -46.65 -5.87 16.85
CA CYS A 603 -46.30 -7.28 16.82
C CYS A 603 -45.88 -7.78 15.43
N ASN A 604 -46.26 -7.08 14.37
CA ASN A 604 -45.78 -7.28 13.00
C ASN A 604 -45.19 -5.96 12.47
N PRO A 605 -44.03 -5.56 13.00
CA PRO A 605 -43.49 -4.23 12.79
C PRO A 605 -42.96 -4.02 11.37
N ASN A 606 -42.95 -2.76 10.93
CA ASN A 606 -42.31 -2.36 9.68
C ASN A 606 -40.81 -2.10 9.81
N CYS A 607 -40.27 -2.07 11.04
CA CYS A 607 -38.84 -1.96 11.32
C CYS A 607 -38.37 -3.14 12.19
N ILE A 608 -37.10 -3.53 12.00
CA ILE A 608 -36.45 -4.56 12.78
C ILE A 608 -35.31 -3.96 13.60
N LYS A 609 -35.28 -4.27 14.90
CA LYS A 609 -34.19 -3.94 15.82
C LYS A 609 -33.24 -5.13 15.91
N PHE A 610 -31.94 -4.88 15.84
CA PHE A 610 -30.92 -5.89 16.09
C PHE A 610 -29.76 -5.31 16.91
N THR A 611 -29.13 -6.18 17.68
CA THR A 611 -27.91 -5.89 18.43
C THR A 611 -26.79 -6.70 17.76
N PRO A 612 -25.84 -6.06 17.04
CA PRO A 612 -24.83 -6.80 16.31
C PRO A 612 -23.95 -7.60 17.28
N VAL A 613 -23.78 -8.90 17.01
CA VAL A 613 -23.11 -9.88 17.88
C VAL A 613 -21.67 -9.49 18.26
N ALA A 614 -21.04 -8.61 17.48
CA ALA A 614 -19.65 -8.20 17.65
C ALA A 614 -19.46 -6.86 18.37
N SER A 615 -20.53 -6.21 18.84
CA SER A 615 -20.45 -4.90 19.50
C SER A 615 -21.30 -4.90 20.76
N HIS A 616 -20.65 -5.10 21.91
CA HIS A 616 -21.26 -4.83 23.20
C HIS A 616 -21.72 -3.36 23.20
N GLY A 617 -22.99 -3.13 23.54
CA GLY A 617 -23.53 -1.78 23.66
C GLY A 617 -23.88 -1.06 22.35
N ILE A 618 -24.18 -1.73 21.22
CA ILE A 618 -24.71 -1.07 20.00
C ILE A 618 -26.12 -1.59 19.64
N SER A 619 -27.02 -0.67 19.31
CA SER A 619 -28.38 -0.94 18.79
C SER A 619 -28.51 -0.39 17.37
N GLU A 620 -29.07 -1.19 16.46
CA GLU A 620 -29.43 -0.75 15.11
C GLU A 620 -30.91 -1.03 14.82
N VAL A 621 -31.54 -0.12 14.08
CA VAL A 621 -32.91 -0.26 13.55
C VAL A 621 -32.88 -0.10 12.04
N ARG A 622 -33.49 -1.05 11.33
CA ARG A 622 -33.63 -1.04 9.87
C ARG A 622 -35.09 -1.17 9.44
N ALA A 623 -35.42 -0.65 8.27
CA ALA A 623 -36.71 -0.92 7.63
C ALA A 623 -36.79 -2.39 7.24
N ALA A 624 -37.81 -3.11 7.71
CA ALA A 624 -38.05 -4.51 7.37
C ALA A 624 -38.74 -4.67 6.00
N GLN A 625 -39.37 -3.59 5.52
CA GLN A 625 -40.12 -3.52 4.26
C GLN A 625 -40.04 -2.10 3.68
N PHE A 626 -40.63 -1.87 2.51
CA PHE A 626 -40.82 -0.53 1.99
C PHE A 626 -41.81 0.25 2.88
N ILE A 627 -41.45 1.46 3.28
CA ILE A 627 -42.25 2.29 4.19
C ILE A 627 -42.54 3.63 3.49
N PRO A 628 -43.80 3.94 3.15
CA PRO A 628 -44.16 5.23 2.56
C PRO A 628 -43.90 6.41 3.50
N LYS A 629 -43.60 7.58 2.94
CA LYS A 629 -43.52 8.84 3.69
C LYS A 629 -44.77 9.04 4.56
N GLY A 630 -44.55 9.48 5.80
CA GLY A 630 -45.60 9.77 6.78
C GLY A 630 -46.08 8.54 7.56
N THR A 631 -45.57 7.34 7.25
CA THR A 631 -45.90 6.12 8.02
C THR A 631 -45.10 6.07 9.32
N GLN A 632 -45.74 5.67 10.42
CA GLN A 632 -45.05 5.50 11.70
C GLN A 632 -44.06 4.32 11.64
N LEU A 633 -42.88 4.50 12.23
CA LEU A 633 -41.85 3.47 12.32
C LEU A 633 -41.99 2.74 13.64
N MET A 634 -42.23 1.43 13.58
CA MET A 634 -42.49 0.59 14.74
C MET A 634 -41.55 -0.61 14.77
N ILE A 635 -41.20 -1.07 15.98
CA ILE A 635 -40.41 -2.28 16.25
C ILE A 635 -41.22 -3.26 17.10
N SER A 636 -40.79 -4.52 17.21
CA SER A 636 -41.36 -5.41 18.22
C SER A 636 -40.67 -5.16 19.57
N TYR A 637 -41.46 -5.06 20.64
CA TYR A 637 -40.97 -5.03 22.02
C TYR A 637 -40.79 -6.44 22.57
N LEU A 638 -41.38 -7.42 21.90
CA LEU A 638 -41.37 -8.83 22.27
C LEU A 638 -40.38 -9.59 21.41
N TYR A 639 -39.66 -10.51 22.02
CA TYR A 639 -38.80 -11.46 21.32
C TYR A 639 -38.84 -12.83 22.02
N PRO A 640 -39.02 -13.94 21.29
CA PRO A 640 -39.36 -14.00 19.86
C PRO A 640 -40.77 -13.45 19.58
N ARG A 641 -41.06 -13.02 18.34
CA ARG A 641 -42.37 -12.42 17.99
C ARG A 641 -43.43 -13.47 17.67
N GLU A 642 -43.02 -14.69 17.37
CA GLU A 642 -43.82 -15.82 16.90
C GLU A 642 -44.60 -16.52 18.04
N GLN A 643 -44.78 -15.83 19.17
CA GLN A 643 -45.58 -16.30 20.28
C GLN A 643 -47.07 -16.15 19.99
N SER A 644 -47.89 -16.98 20.64
CA SER A 644 -49.34 -16.87 20.64
C SER A 644 -49.79 -15.48 21.06
N ARG A 645 -50.94 -15.05 20.53
CA ARG A 645 -51.58 -13.77 20.85
C ARG A 645 -51.81 -13.65 22.36
N SER A 646 -52.24 -14.72 23.05
CA SER A 646 -52.43 -14.71 24.50
C SER A 646 -51.12 -14.38 25.23
N SER A 647 -50.01 -15.04 24.85
CA SER A 647 -48.70 -14.79 25.44
C SER A 647 -48.21 -13.37 25.17
N ARG A 648 -48.32 -12.90 23.91
CA ARG A 648 -47.91 -11.55 23.52
C ARG A 648 -48.64 -10.46 24.31
N GLN A 649 -49.97 -10.57 24.42
CA GLN A 649 -50.77 -9.60 25.17
C GLN A 649 -50.41 -9.60 26.65
N LEU A 650 -50.25 -10.78 27.25
CA LEU A 650 -49.88 -10.92 28.66
C LEU A 650 -48.51 -10.30 28.96
N GLN A 651 -47.52 -10.48 28.08
CA GLN A 651 -46.19 -9.89 28.24
C GLN A 651 -46.22 -8.36 28.12
N LEU A 652 -46.96 -7.84 27.12
CA LEU A 652 -47.11 -6.39 26.94
C LEU A 652 -47.82 -5.75 28.14
N GLU A 653 -48.87 -6.37 28.65
CA GLU A 653 -49.59 -5.87 29.82
C GLU A 653 -48.72 -5.91 31.09
N LYS A 654 -47.99 -7.00 31.31
CA LYS A 654 -47.13 -7.17 32.49
C LYS A 654 -45.92 -6.25 32.51
N GLN A 655 -45.26 -6.03 31.37
CA GLN A 655 -44.00 -5.28 31.33
C GLN A 655 -44.19 -3.82 30.90
N PHE A 656 -45.05 -3.58 29.91
CA PHE A 656 -45.23 -2.26 29.27
C PHE A 656 -46.55 -1.59 29.64
N GLY A 657 -47.50 -2.34 30.22
CA GLY A 657 -48.75 -1.80 30.75
C GLY A 657 -49.83 -1.50 29.70
N PHE A 658 -49.79 -2.13 28.53
CA PHE A 658 -50.81 -1.92 27.50
C PHE A 658 -51.18 -3.20 26.75
N THR A 659 -52.37 -3.19 26.15
CA THR A 659 -52.85 -4.23 25.23
C THR A 659 -52.60 -3.79 23.79
N CYS A 660 -51.95 -4.62 22.97
CA CYS A 660 -51.68 -4.30 21.57
C CYS A 660 -52.92 -4.51 20.69
N ASN A 661 -53.21 -3.57 19.81
CA ASN A 661 -54.32 -3.65 18.87
C ASN A 661 -53.87 -3.63 17.41
N CYS A 662 -52.64 -4.09 17.12
CA CYS A 662 -52.14 -4.12 15.75
C CYS A 662 -52.90 -5.12 14.87
N SER A 663 -52.69 -5.03 13.55
CA SER A 663 -53.36 -5.88 12.56
C SER A 663 -53.23 -7.38 12.84
N LEU A 664 -52.04 -7.83 13.26
CA LEU A 664 -51.80 -9.23 13.64
C LEU A 664 -52.61 -9.64 14.88
N CYS A 665 -52.68 -8.79 15.91
CA CYS A 665 -53.47 -9.05 17.10
C CYS A 665 -54.99 -9.00 16.85
N GLN A 666 -55.44 -8.24 15.86
CA GLN A 666 -56.86 -8.20 15.47
C GLN A 666 -57.24 -9.42 14.62
N ARG A 667 -56.38 -9.81 13.68
CA ARG A 667 -56.62 -10.93 12.76
C ARG A 667 -56.56 -12.28 13.47
N GLY A 668 -55.62 -12.46 14.40
CA GLY A 668 -55.30 -13.75 15.00
C GLY A 668 -54.05 -14.42 14.40
N ASP A 669 -53.61 -15.48 15.07
CA ASP A 669 -52.33 -16.16 14.81
C ASP A 669 -52.37 -17.14 13.63
N SER A 670 -53.51 -17.34 12.98
CA SER A 670 -53.71 -18.24 11.84
C SER A 670 -54.68 -17.60 10.83
N PHE A 671 -54.56 -17.94 9.55
CA PHE A 671 -55.51 -17.54 8.51
C PHE A 671 -56.64 -18.57 8.34
N SER A 672 -56.41 -19.79 8.79
CA SER A 672 -57.32 -20.92 8.72
C SER A 672 -58.16 -21.04 10.00
N PRO A 673 -59.39 -21.56 9.92
CA PRO A 673 -60.17 -21.86 11.11
C PRO A 673 -59.51 -22.99 11.92
N TYR A 674 -59.65 -22.93 13.25
CA TYR A 674 -59.13 -23.97 14.14
C TYR A 674 -59.76 -25.33 13.81
N PRO A 675 -58.96 -26.42 13.86
CA PRO A 675 -59.50 -27.77 13.69
C PRO A 675 -60.57 -28.05 14.75
N SER A 676 -61.56 -28.87 14.38
CA SER A 676 -62.57 -29.31 15.34
C SER A 676 -61.88 -30.12 16.44
N PRO A 677 -62.07 -29.80 17.73
CA PRO A 677 -61.37 -30.47 18.81
C PRO A 677 -61.66 -31.98 18.75
N THR A 678 -60.62 -32.78 18.54
CA THR A 678 -60.68 -34.22 18.76
C THR A 678 -60.81 -34.44 20.26
N LEU A 679 -61.72 -35.33 20.68
CA LEU A 679 -62.06 -35.58 22.10
C LEU A 679 -60.88 -36.09 22.97
N SER A 680 -59.66 -36.20 22.44
CA SER A 680 -58.50 -36.85 23.06
C SER A 680 -57.36 -35.94 23.50
N SER A 681 -57.28 -34.67 23.10
CA SER A 681 -56.11 -33.82 23.44
C SER A 681 -56.31 -33.07 24.76
N SER A 682 -55.57 -33.45 25.82
CA SER A 682 -55.55 -32.75 27.11
C SER A 682 -54.62 -31.52 27.15
N VAL A 683 -53.89 -31.26 26.06
CA VAL A 683 -52.82 -30.24 25.96
C VAL A 683 -53.39 -28.94 25.40
N SER A 684 -53.13 -27.81 26.05
CA SER A 684 -53.55 -26.49 25.58
C SER A 684 -52.43 -25.76 24.82
N LEU A 685 -52.78 -24.75 24.01
CA LEU A 685 -51.79 -23.91 23.31
C LEU A 685 -50.82 -23.21 24.28
N ASP A 686 -51.28 -22.83 25.47
CA ASP A 686 -50.43 -22.22 26.50
C ASP A 686 -49.44 -23.24 27.10
N ASP A 687 -49.78 -24.54 27.11
CA ASP A 687 -48.85 -25.59 27.54
C ASP A 687 -47.75 -25.82 26.51
N ILE A 688 -48.09 -25.80 25.22
CA ILE A 688 -47.12 -25.87 24.12
C ILE A 688 -46.17 -24.68 24.17
N GLU A 689 -46.68 -23.46 24.32
CA GLU A 689 -45.85 -22.25 24.42
C GLU A 689 -44.83 -22.31 25.56
N LYS A 690 -45.25 -22.79 26.75
CA LYS A 690 -44.36 -22.98 27.90
C LYS A 690 -43.32 -24.07 27.65
N ALA A 691 -43.73 -25.18 27.03
CA ALA A 691 -42.84 -26.27 26.68
C ALA A 691 -41.75 -25.76 25.70
N ILE A 692 -42.15 -25.09 24.62
CA ILE A 692 -41.21 -24.54 23.63
C ILE A 692 -40.26 -23.51 24.24
N ALA A 693 -40.76 -22.58 25.07
CA ALA A 693 -39.89 -21.63 25.77
C ALA A 693 -38.83 -22.33 26.65
N THR A 694 -39.24 -23.38 27.37
CA THR A 694 -38.32 -24.18 28.21
C THR A 694 -37.27 -24.91 27.36
N LEU A 695 -37.68 -25.43 26.20
CA LEU A 695 -36.79 -26.13 25.28
C LEU A 695 -35.80 -25.18 24.59
N GLU A 696 -36.22 -23.97 24.22
CA GLU A 696 -35.34 -22.93 23.69
C GLU A 696 -34.29 -22.50 24.72
N GLU A 697 -34.68 -22.29 25.98
CA GLU A 697 -33.74 -22.01 27.08
C GLU A 697 -32.74 -23.15 27.26
N LEU A 698 -33.23 -24.39 27.36
CA LEU A 698 -32.38 -25.57 27.50
C LEU A 698 -31.41 -25.74 26.31
N PHE A 699 -31.87 -25.45 25.09
CA PHE A 699 -31.01 -25.48 23.92
C PHE A 699 -29.95 -24.39 23.96
N ASN A 700 -30.32 -23.15 24.30
CA ASN A 700 -29.37 -22.03 24.36
C ASN A 700 -28.30 -22.19 25.44
N ASP A 701 -28.61 -22.84 26.57
CA ASP A 701 -27.65 -23.11 27.64
C ASP A 701 -26.48 -23.98 27.19
N ASN A 702 -26.76 -25.05 26.43
CA ASN A 702 -25.71 -25.87 25.82
C ASN A 702 -26.19 -26.52 24.51
N PRO A 703 -26.11 -25.78 23.39
CA PRO A 703 -26.67 -26.20 22.10
C PRO A 703 -26.07 -27.49 21.58
N THR A 704 -24.85 -27.80 22.02
CA THR A 704 -24.24 -29.07 21.65
C THR A 704 -24.84 -30.18 22.51
N VAL A 705 -24.67 -30.15 23.83
CA VAL A 705 -25.01 -31.28 24.73
C VAL A 705 -26.51 -31.61 24.65
N ASN A 706 -27.36 -30.60 24.65
CA ASN A 706 -28.79 -30.77 24.82
C ASN A 706 -29.54 -31.05 23.51
N ALA A 707 -28.90 -30.92 22.34
CA ALA A 707 -29.57 -30.99 21.03
C ALA A 707 -30.42 -32.26 20.82
N ALA A 708 -29.94 -33.44 21.25
CA ALA A 708 -30.67 -34.69 21.06
C ALA A 708 -31.94 -34.76 21.91
N THR A 709 -31.85 -34.33 23.17
CA THR A 709 -32.99 -34.29 24.10
C THR A 709 -34.01 -33.25 23.66
N VAL A 710 -33.53 -32.06 23.27
CA VAL A 710 -34.39 -30.98 22.78
C VAL A 710 -35.10 -31.39 21.49
N LEU A 711 -34.40 -32.03 20.55
CA LEU A 711 -35.01 -32.50 19.30
C LEU A 711 -36.19 -33.45 19.55
N HIS A 712 -36.03 -34.41 20.46
CA HIS A 712 -37.09 -35.36 20.77
C HIS A 712 -38.34 -34.67 21.33
N ALA A 713 -38.16 -33.81 22.33
CA ALA A 713 -39.27 -33.08 22.95
C ALA A 713 -39.90 -32.04 22.02
N ALA A 714 -39.11 -31.42 21.12
CA ALA A 714 -39.62 -30.50 20.12
C ALA A 714 -40.50 -31.21 19.07
N LEU A 715 -40.16 -32.45 18.69
CA LEU A 715 -40.98 -33.27 17.79
C LEU A 715 -42.30 -33.71 18.45
N GLU A 716 -42.28 -34.05 19.75
CA GLU A 716 -43.52 -34.31 20.51
C GLU A 716 -44.40 -33.05 20.55
N SER A 717 -43.82 -31.91 20.88
CA SER A 717 -44.53 -30.62 20.90
C SER A 717 -45.09 -30.24 19.52
N LEU A 718 -44.38 -30.57 18.43
CA LEU A 718 -44.85 -30.37 17.06
C LEU A 718 -46.07 -31.27 16.77
N SER A 719 -46.02 -32.53 17.19
CA SER A 719 -47.14 -33.47 17.03
C SER A 719 -48.39 -32.98 17.76
N ASP A 720 -48.25 -32.61 19.04
CA ASP A 720 -49.35 -32.08 19.85
C ASP A 720 -49.94 -30.79 19.24
N ALA A 721 -49.07 -29.90 18.74
CA ALA A 721 -49.48 -28.67 18.08
C ALA A 721 -50.34 -28.96 16.84
N LEU A 722 -49.90 -29.85 15.97
CA LEU A 722 -50.61 -30.17 14.72
C LEU A 722 -52.01 -30.78 14.93
N GLU A 723 -52.33 -31.28 16.13
CA GLU A 723 -53.68 -31.75 16.49
C GLU A 723 -54.64 -30.62 16.89
N ILE A 724 -54.13 -29.54 17.51
CA ILE A 724 -54.96 -28.50 18.15
C ILE A 724 -54.94 -27.15 17.44
N ILE A 725 -53.93 -26.86 16.63
CA ILE A 725 -53.80 -25.61 15.86
C ILE A 725 -53.73 -25.88 14.35
N PRO A 726 -54.21 -24.94 13.51
CA PRO A 726 -54.04 -25.02 12.07
C PRO A 726 -52.58 -25.05 11.62
N HIS A 727 -52.32 -25.63 10.44
CA HIS A 727 -50.98 -25.74 9.85
C HIS A 727 -50.31 -24.40 9.51
N ASP A 728 -51.07 -23.30 9.48
CA ASP A 728 -50.58 -21.95 9.22
C ASP A 728 -50.48 -21.10 10.50
N HIS A 729 -50.55 -21.72 11.67
CA HIS A 729 -50.53 -21.00 12.93
C HIS A 729 -49.10 -20.53 13.29
N LEU A 730 -48.97 -19.25 13.69
CA LEU A 730 -47.70 -18.54 13.88
C LEU A 730 -46.68 -19.28 14.77
N VAL A 731 -47.14 -19.96 15.83
CA VAL A 731 -46.32 -20.70 16.80
C VAL A 731 -45.51 -21.82 16.15
N LEU A 732 -46.02 -22.43 15.07
CA LEU A 732 -45.31 -23.50 14.34
C LEU A 732 -43.96 -23.01 13.79
N MET A 733 -43.81 -21.71 13.51
CA MET A 733 -42.52 -21.13 13.10
C MET A 733 -41.42 -21.37 14.15
N ARG A 734 -41.74 -21.26 15.45
CA ARG A 734 -40.75 -21.50 16.51
C ARG A 734 -40.40 -22.97 16.63
N ILE A 735 -41.40 -23.84 16.54
CA ILE A 735 -41.20 -25.29 16.67
C ILE A 735 -40.34 -25.80 15.52
N HIS A 736 -40.69 -25.47 14.27
CA HIS A 736 -39.88 -25.87 13.11
C HIS A 736 -38.47 -25.29 13.15
N LYS A 737 -38.32 -24.04 13.61
CA LYS A 737 -37.00 -23.43 13.79
C LYS A 737 -36.17 -24.19 14.84
N LEU A 738 -36.74 -24.52 15.98
CA LEU A 738 -36.05 -25.25 17.05
C LEU A 738 -35.64 -26.66 16.57
N VAL A 739 -36.51 -27.36 15.83
CA VAL A 739 -36.17 -28.65 15.21
C VAL A 739 -35.03 -28.49 14.20
N ALA A 740 -35.07 -27.48 13.33
CA ALA A 740 -33.99 -27.22 12.37
C ALA A 740 -32.65 -26.90 13.07
N ASP A 741 -32.64 -25.99 14.04
CA ASP A 741 -31.43 -25.58 14.76
C ASP A 741 -30.81 -26.75 15.56
N THR A 742 -31.64 -27.61 16.17
CA THR A 742 -31.16 -28.82 16.87
C THR A 742 -30.60 -29.87 15.91
N CYS A 743 -31.25 -30.10 14.76
CA CYS A 743 -30.72 -30.98 13.72
C CYS A 743 -29.38 -30.48 13.16
N ASP A 744 -29.22 -29.18 12.89
CA ASP A 744 -27.95 -28.60 12.44
C ASP A 744 -26.82 -28.82 13.47
N SER A 745 -27.10 -28.60 14.77
CA SER A 745 -26.15 -28.89 15.86
C SER A 745 -25.75 -30.37 15.91
N LEU A 746 -26.68 -31.29 15.66
CA LEU A 746 -26.42 -32.73 15.62
C LEU A 746 -25.64 -33.15 14.37
N LEU A 747 -25.94 -32.57 13.20
CA LEU A 747 -25.23 -32.83 11.95
C LEU A 747 -23.75 -32.42 12.02
N LYS A 748 -23.43 -31.36 12.79
CA LYS A 748 -22.05 -30.92 13.05
C LYS A 748 -21.25 -31.92 13.90
N ARG A 749 -21.90 -32.85 14.60
CA ARG A 749 -21.25 -33.90 15.40
C ARG A 749 -21.01 -35.15 14.54
N LYS A 750 -19.76 -35.41 14.15
CA LYS A 750 -19.38 -36.62 13.37
C LYS A 750 -19.81 -37.92 14.09
N LYS A 751 -20.95 -38.50 13.70
CA LYS A 751 -21.46 -39.82 14.12
C LYS A 751 -21.70 -40.73 12.89
N SER A 752 -22.20 -41.94 13.11
CA SER A 752 -22.46 -42.97 12.09
C SER A 752 -23.32 -42.50 10.91
N SER A 753 -23.13 -43.11 9.73
CA SER A 753 -23.74 -42.68 8.46
C SER A 753 -25.27 -42.73 8.41
N SER A 754 -25.93 -43.66 9.12
CA SER A 754 -27.40 -43.78 9.10
C SER A 754 -28.09 -42.65 9.86
N THR A 755 -27.60 -42.30 11.05
CA THR A 755 -28.19 -41.26 11.90
C THR A 755 -28.06 -39.85 11.29
N ILE A 756 -27.02 -39.64 10.48
CA ILE A 756 -26.82 -38.37 9.75
C ILE A 756 -27.91 -38.18 8.68
N GLN A 757 -28.38 -39.26 8.06
CA GLN A 757 -29.43 -39.17 7.04
C GLN A 757 -30.75 -38.70 7.64
N ASP A 758 -31.18 -39.28 8.77
CA ASP A 758 -32.43 -38.91 9.44
C ASP A 758 -32.41 -37.43 9.88
N TYR A 759 -31.29 -36.96 10.43
CA TYR A 759 -31.14 -35.55 10.82
C TYR A 759 -31.13 -34.61 9.62
N ALA A 760 -30.55 -35.02 8.48
CA ALA A 760 -30.55 -34.21 7.26
C ALA A 760 -31.96 -34.09 6.65
N ILE A 761 -32.75 -35.18 6.68
CA ILE A 761 -34.16 -35.16 6.25
C ILE A 761 -34.97 -34.24 7.14
N LEU A 762 -34.87 -34.39 8.47
CA LEU A 762 -35.61 -33.56 9.42
C LEU A 762 -35.21 -32.08 9.35
N PHE A 763 -33.92 -31.79 9.19
CA PHE A 763 -33.40 -30.43 9.00
C PHE A 763 -34.03 -29.78 7.77
N LEU A 764 -34.01 -30.48 6.62
CA LEU A 764 -34.53 -29.94 5.38
C LEU A 764 -36.05 -29.79 5.40
N ARG A 765 -36.78 -30.80 5.90
CA ARG A 765 -38.24 -30.75 6.00
C ARG A 765 -38.68 -29.64 6.94
N SER A 766 -38.09 -29.52 8.12
CA SER A 766 -38.44 -28.46 9.09
C SER A 766 -38.11 -27.07 8.57
N SER A 767 -36.96 -26.91 7.89
CA SER A 767 -36.60 -25.63 7.25
C SER A 767 -37.57 -25.27 6.12
N TYR A 768 -38.05 -26.25 5.36
CA TYR A 768 -39.03 -26.03 4.29
C TYR A 768 -40.39 -25.60 4.83
N GLU A 769 -40.92 -26.28 5.85
CA GLU A 769 -42.18 -25.89 6.50
C GLU A 769 -42.06 -24.51 7.17
N LEU A 770 -40.93 -24.23 7.81
CA LEU A 770 -40.63 -22.91 8.38
C LEU A 770 -40.69 -21.81 7.32
N HIS A 771 -40.14 -22.05 6.12
CA HIS A 771 -40.15 -21.09 5.04
C HIS A 771 -41.57 -20.79 4.51
N GLU A 772 -42.40 -21.81 4.34
CA GLU A 772 -43.78 -21.61 3.90
C GLU A 772 -44.60 -20.84 4.93
N LEU A 773 -44.44 -21.14 6.22
CA LEU A 773 -45.03 -20.35 7.30
C LEU A 773 -44.51 -18.91 7.29
N GLN A 774 -43.20 -18.71 7.24
CA GLN A 774 -42.59 -17.39 7.24
C GLN A 774 -43.16 -16.51 6.12
N LYS A 775 -43.34 -17.04 4.90
CA LYS A 775 -43.92 -16.30 3.76
C LYS A 775 -45.33 -15.76 4.00
N MET A 776 -46.09 -16.35 4.94
CA MET A 776 -47.44 -15.92 5.27
C MET A 776 -47.45 -14.74 6.26
N PHE A 777 -46.41 -14.59 7.08
CA PHE A 777 -46.33 -13.59 8.17
C PHE A 777 -45.19 -12.60 8.02
N LEU A 778 -44.28 -12.81 7.07
CA LEU A 778 -43.13 -11.97 6.79
C LEU A 778 -43.21 -11.42 5.37
N ASP A 779 -42.76 -10.19 5.21
CA ASP A 779 -42.50 -9.63 3.90
C ASP A 779 -41.39 -10.40 3.19
N LYS A 780 -41.50 -10.51 1.86
CA LYS A 780 -40.55 -11.22 0.99
C LYS A 780 -39.08 -10.80 1.13
N ASP A 781 -38.82 -9.65 1.74
CA ASP A 781 -37.49 -9.07 1.94
C ASP A 781 -36.99 -9.20 3.40
N HIS A 782 -37.68 -9.97 4.24
CA HIS A 782 -37.34 -10.13 5.64
C HIS A 782 -36.12 -11.02 5.87
N LEU A 783 -35.27 -10.68 6.86
CA LEU A 783 -34.02 -11.39 7.13
C LEU A 783 -34.20 -12.88 7.49
N ASP A 784 -35.22 -13.19 8.29
CA ASP A 784 -35.43 -14.57 8.73
C ASP A 784 -35.85 -15.49 7.57
N LEU A 785 -36.53 -14.96 6.53
CA LEU A 785 -36.75 -15.71 5.29
C LEU A 785 -35.42 -16.04 4.60
N ALA A 786 -34.50 -15.09 4.57
CA ALA A 786 -33.18 -15.28 3.96
C ALA A 786 -32.39 -16.40 4.66
N ARG A 787 -32.41 -16.42 6.00
CA ARG A 787 -31.76 -17.48 6.80
C ARG A 787 -32.33 -18.86 6.46
N THR A 788 -33.65 -18.99 6.49
CA THR A 788 -34.32 -20.25 6.19
C THR A 788 -34.08 -20.72 4.75
N LEU A 789 -34.07 -19.81 3.76
CA LEU A 789 -33.73 -20.13 2.37
C LEU A 789 -32.33 -20.72 2.23
N ASN A 790 -31.36 -20.17 2.97
CA ASN A 790 -30.01 -20.73 3.03
C ASN A 790 -29.99 -22.11 3.69
N ASP A 791 -30.74 -22.31 4.77
CA ASP A 791 -30.81 -23.60 5.47
C ASP A 791 -31.41 -24.70 4.57
N ILE A 792 -32.46 -24.37 3.80
CA ILE A 792 -33.04 -25.28 2.79
C ILE A 792 -32.00 -25.61 1.71
N SER A 793 -31.30 -24.61 1.16
CA SER A 793 -30.24 -24.85 0.16
C SER A 793 -29.15 -25.79 0.71
N GLN A 794 -28.69 -25.56 1.94
CA GLN A 794 -27.70 -26.42 2.58
C GLN A 794 -28.23 -27.84 2.81
N GLY A 795 -29.48 -27.99 3.25
CA GLY A 795 -30.12 -29.29 3.41
C GLY A 795 -30.23 -30.07 2.09
N ILE A 796 -30.61 -29.40 0.99
CA ILE A 796 -30.64 -30.02 -0.35
C ILE A 796 -29.23 -30.48 -0.75
N ARG A 797 -28.21 -29.62 -0.63
CA ARG A 797 -26.82 -29.97 -0.96
C ARG A 797 -26.31 -31.15 -0.13
N LEU A 798 -26.64 -31.16 1.17
CA LEU A 798 -26.24 -32.22 2.08
C LEU A 798 -26.82 -33.57 1.63
N LEU A 799 -28.13 -33.65 1.38
CA LEU A 799 -28.76 -34.89 0.91
C LEU A 799 -28.30 -35.30 -0.50
N LEU A 800 -28.06 -34.35 -1.40
CA LEU A 800 -27.46 -34.64 -2.72
C LEU A 800 -26.05 -35.23 -2.60
N SER A 801 -25.26 -34.80 -1.61
CA SER A 801 -23.91 -35.33 -1.38
C SER A 801 -23.91 -36.73 -0.76
N TYR A 802 -24.93 -37.09 0.01
CA TYR A 802 -25.06 -38.40 0.66
C TYR A 802 -25.76 -39.43 -0.22
N SER A 803 -26.98 -39.14 -0.68
CA SER A 803 -27.77 -40.05 -1.52
C SER A 803 -28.90 -39.31 -2.24
N PRO A 804 -28.75 -38.97 -3.54
CA PRO A 804 -29.78 -38.31 -4.31
C PRO A 804 -31.13 -39.05 -4.36
N SER A 805 -31.13 -40.38 -4.24
CA SER A 805 -32.37 -41.17 -4.23
C SER A 805 -33.24 -40.92 -3.00
N ILE A 806 -32.63 -40.61 -1.83
CA ILE A 806 -33.37 -40.31 -0.60
C ILE A 806 -34.06 -38.95 -0.73
N LEU A 807 -33.36 -37.94 -1.26
CA LEU A 807 -33.96 -36.63 -1.52
C LEU A 807 -35.21 -36.76 -2.40
N LEU A 808 -35.14 -37.53 -3.50
CA LEU A 808 -36.27 -37.71 -4.40
C LEU A 808 -37.42 -38.54 -3.80
N ALA A 809 -37.13 -39.43 -2.84
CA ALA A 809 -38.14 -40.23 -2.17
C ALA A 809 -38.88 -39.44 -1.08
N GLU A 810 -38.14 -38.69 -0.26
CA GLU A 810 -38.67 -37.95 0.89
C GLU A 810 -39.22 -36.56 0.53
N PHE A 811 -38.86 -36.01 -0.64
CA PHE A 811 -39.27 -34.69 -1.12
C PHE A 811 -39.90 -34.77 -2.51
N PRO A 812 -41.15 -35.29 -2.64
CA PRO A 812 -41.85 -35.45 -3.91
C PRO A 812 -42.12 -34.12 -4.64
N GLU A 813 -42.06 -33.00 -3.92
CA GLU A 813 -42.15 -31.64 -4.47
C GLU A 813 -41.01 -31.34 -5.46
N TRP A 814 -39.89 -32.07 -5.36
CA TRP A 814 -38.74 -31.97 -6.25
C TRP A 814 -38.51 -33.30 -6.99
N PRO A 815 -39.38 -33.67 -7.94
CA PRO A 815 -39.48 -35.03 -8.48
C PRO A 815 -38.27 -35.47 -9.33
N THR A 816 -37.33 -34.56 -9.61
CA THR A 816 -36.12 -34.87 -10.37
C THR A 816 -34.92 -34.15 -9.76
N PHE A 817 -33.72 -34.72 -9.95
CA PHE A 817 -32.46 -34.07 -9.55
C PHE A 817 -32.35 -32.64 -10.12
N ARG A 818 -32.79 -32.45 -11.36
CA ARG A 818 -32.79 -31.14 -12.01
C ARG A 818 -33.74 -30.15 -11.33
N ALA A 819 -34.90 -30.61 -10.86
CA ALA A 819 -35.84 -29.78 -10.11
C ALA A 819 -35.26 -29.39 -8.75
N ALA A 820 -34.70 -30.35 -8.00
CA ALA A 820 -34.07 -30.08 -6.70
C ALA A 820 -32.87 -29.11 -6.82
N SER A 821 -32.00 -29.32 -7.81
CA SER A 821 -30.86 -28.43 -8.07
C SER A 821 -31.30 -27.03 -8.53
N ARG A 822 -32.39 -26.92 -9.29
CA ARG A 822 -32.94 -25.62 -9.67
C ARG A 822 -33.47 -24.86 -8.45
N ILE A 823 -34.26 -25.52 -7.60
CA ILE A 823 -34.80 -24.91 -6.37
C ILE A 823 -33.66 -24.50 -5.42
N GLU A 824 -32.64 -25.35 -5.25
CA GLU A 824 -31.45 -25.04 -4.46
C GLU A 824 -30.75 -23.77 -4.97
N SER A 825 -30.61 -23.62 -6.29
CA SER A 825 -30.03 -22.43 -6.92
C SER A 825 -30.93 -21.19 -6.76
N GLU A 826 -32.25 -21.34 -6.97
CA GLU A 826 -33.24 -20.27 -6.76
C GLU A 826 -33.19 -19.74 -5.32
N TYR A 827 -33.22 -20.63 -4.32
CA TYR A 827 -33.15 -20.26 -2.91
C TYR A 827 -31.80 -19.68 -2.51
N THR A 828 -30.70 -20.17 -3.09
CA THR A 828 -29.38 -19.56 -2.91
C THR A 828 -29.36 -18.12 -3.45
N ASN A 829 -29.95 -17.88 -4.61
CA ASN A 829 -29.99 -16.55 -5.23
C ASN A 829 -30.92 -15.60 -4.47
N GLU A 830 -32.05 -16.10 -3.97
CA GLU A 830 -33.00 -15.31 -3.21
C GLU A 830 -32.47 -14.96 -1.81
N TYR A 831 -31.84 -15.91 -1.12
CA TYR A 831 -31.02 -15.61 0.07
C TYR A 831 -29.98 -14.53 -0.25
N LYS A 832 -29.32 -14.63 -1.41
CA LYS A 832 -28.33 -13.63 -1.82
C LYS A 832 -28.94 -12.25 -2.02
N ARG A 833 -30.09 -12.16 -2.68
CA ARG A 833 -30.86 -10.93 -2.91
C ARG A 833 -31.33 -10.28 -1.62
N ILE A 834 -31.99 -11.03 -0.73
CA ILE A 834 -32.54 -10.49 0.52
C ILE A 834 -31.42 -10.07 1.46
N LYS A 835 -30.39 -10.92 1.61
CA LYS A 835 -29.20 -10.54 2.35
C LYS A 835 -28.55 -9.33 1.71
N ALA A 836 -28.57 -9.17 0.38
CA ALA A 836 -28.08 -7.97 -0.28
C ALA A 836 -28.90 -6.70 0.00
N LEU A 837 -30.22 -6.79 0.22
CA LEU A 837 -31.08 -5.63 0.56
C LEU A 837 -30.86 -5.08 1.95
N LEU A 838 -30.90 -5.95 2.97
CA LEU A 838 -30.43 -5.64 4.33
C LEU A 838 -28.97 -5.22 4.34
N SER A 839 -28.36 -5.65 3.26
CA SER A 839 -27.00 -5.55 2.94
C SER A 839 -26.61 -4.11 2.59
N ASP A 840 -27.38 -3.54 1.67
CA ASP A 840 -27.15 -2.24 1.03
C ASP A 840 -27.74 -1.04 1.78
N CYS A 841 -27.82 -1.15 3.10
CA CYS A 841 -27.75 0.03 3.96
C CYS A 841 -26.69 -0.13 5.08
N GLY A 842 -25.65 -0.94 4.82
CA GLY A 842 -24.43 -0.94 5.61
C GLY A 842 -23.51 -2.17 5.56
N THR A 843 -23.88 -3.31 4.97
CA THR A 843 -23.04 -4.52 4.89
C THR A 843 -23.44 -5.56 3.83
N LEU A 844 -23.71 -5.22 2.55
CA LEU A 844 -24.15 -6.11 1.43
C LEU A 844 -23.76 -7.58 1.61
N ASN A 845 -24.54 -8.50 1.02
CA ASN A 845 -24.04 -9.83 0.68
C ASN A 845 -23.01 -9.68 -0.45
N MET A 846 -22.08 -8.76 -0.26
CA MET A 846 -20.82 -8.61 -0.91
C MET A 846 -20.20 -9.97 -0.74
N VAL A 847 -19.99 -10.61 -1.88
CA VAL A 847 -18.72 -11.27 -2.10
C VAL A 847 -17.67 -10.48 -1.35
N LYS A 848 -17.14 -11.05 -0.27
CA LYS A 848 -16.28 -10.28 0.62
C LYS A 848 -15.08 -9.85 -0.21
N GLN A 849 -14.93 -8.55 -0.39
CA GLN A 849 -13.84 -7.98 -1.16
C GLN A 849 -12.82 -7.43 -0.19
N LEU A 850 -11.57 -7.80 -0.40
CA LEU A 850 -10.48 -7.37 0.46
C LEU A 850 -9.35 -6.87 -0.40
N LEU A 851 -8.99 -5.61 -0.21
CA LEU A 851 -7.80 -5.05 -0.83
C LEU A 851 -6.58 -5.32 0.04
N VAL A 852 -5.65 -6.11 -0.47
CA VAL A 852 -4.36 -6.38 0.16
C VAL A 852 -3.33 -5.38 -0.36
N LEU A 853 -2.88 -4.52 0.54
CA LEU A 853 -1.89 -3.48 0.32
C LEU A 853 -0.60 -3.80 1.06
N SER A 854 0.44 -3.02 0.78
CA SER A 854 1.61 -3.00 1.63
C SER A 854 2.21 -1.61 1.73
N THR A 855 3.03 -1.43 2.76
CA THR A 855 3.77 -0.20 3.04
C THR A 855 4.71 0.24 1.93
N GLY A 856 5.20 -0.69 1.11
CA GLY A 856 6.11 -0.43 -0.01
C GLY A 856 6.11 -1.54 -1.08
N GLN A 857 7.11 -1.53 -1.96
CA GLN A 857 7.36 -2.66 -2.87
C GLN A 857 8.09 -3.80 -2.13
N HIS A 858 7.97 -5.04 -2.62
CA HIS A 858 8.70 -6.22 -2.11
C HIS A 858 8.46 -6.63 -0.64
N VAL A 859 7.44 -6.06 0.01
CA VAL A 859 7.05 -6.38 1.40
C VAL A 859 6.47 -7.79 1.54
N GLY A 860 5.92 -8.36 0.45
CA GLY A 860 5.41 -9.73 0.39
C GLY A 860 3.91 -9.89 0.11
N LYS A 861 3.26 -8.86 -0.47
CA LYS A 861 1.84 -8.90 -0.88
C LYS A 861 1.45 -10.18 -1.61
N THR A 862 2.14 -10.49 -2.71
CA THR A 862 1.84 -11.66 -3.54
C THR A 862 1.96 -12.96 -2.77
N THR A 863 2.99 -13.11 -1.92
CA THR A 863 3.15 -14.28 -1.05
C THR A 863 2.01 -14.41 -0.04
N THR A 864 1.58 -13.30 0.57
CA THR A 864 0.46 -13.28 1.51
C THR A 864 -0.88 -13.55 0.80
N CYS A 865 -1.09 -13.00 -0.40
CA CYS A 865 -2.27 -13.29 -1.23
C CYS A 865 -2.32 -14.76 -1.65
N LEU A 866 -1.19 -15.39 -2.00
CA LEU A 866 -1.12 -16.83 -2.31
C LEU A 866 -1.61 -17.66 -1.12
N GLY A 867 -1.09 -17.38 0.09
CA GLY A 867 -1.55 -18.02 1.32
C GLY A 867 -3.05 -17.80 1.59
N LEU A 868 -3.54 -16.58 1.38
CA LEU A 868 -4.95 -16.24 1.57
C LEU A 868 -5.87 -17.00 0.60
N VAL A 869 -5.55 -17.00 -0.70
CA VAL A 869 -6.36 -17.70 -1.71
C VAL A 869 -6.34 -19.21 -1.49
N ALA A 870 -5.16 -19.78 -1.19
CA ALA A 870 -5.02 -21.21 -0.88
C ALA A 870 -5.90 -21.61 0.33
N HIS A 871 -5.86 -20.80 1.39
CA HIS A 871 -6.64 -21.06 2.60
C HIS A 871 -8.15 -20.94 2.34
N LEU A 872 -8.59 -19.88 1.65
CA LEU A 872 -9.99 -19.67 1.29
C LEU A 872 -10.54 -20.83 0.44
N GLN A 873 -9.77 -21.34 -0.53
CA GLN A 873 -10.16 -22.50 -1.33
C GLN A 873 -10.23 -23.79 -0.50
N ARG A 874 -9.31 -23.99 0.46
CA ARG A 874 -9.35 -25.13 1.41
C ARG A 874 -10.61 -25.13 2.28
N LEU A 875 -11.18 -23.95 2.55
CA LEU A 875 -12.47 -23.81 3.24
C LEU A 875 -13.68 -24.05 2.32
N GLY A 876 -13.45 -24.42 1.05
CA GLY A 876 -14.51 -24.71 0.09
C GLY A 876 -15.17 -23.47 -0.52
N LEU A 877 -14.58 -22.27 -0.36
CA LEU A 877 -15.11 -21.04 -0.93
C LEU A 877 -14.69 -20.88 -2.39
N ARG A 878 -15.55 -20.30 -3.22
CA ARG A 878 -15.19 -19.88 -4.59
C ARG A 878 -14.47 -18.54 -4.49
N VAL A 879 -13.19 -18.53 -4.85
CA VAL A 879 -12.33 -17.35 -4.67
C VAL A 879 -11.98 -16.78 -6.03
N ALA A 880 -12.14 -15.48 -6.20
CA ALA A 880 -11.53 -14.74 -7.29
C ALA A 880 -10.29 -13.99 -6.81
N TYR A 881 -9.34 -13.82 -7.71
CA TYR A 881 -8.20 -12.95 -7.54
C TYR A 881 -8.25 -11.84 -8.58
N CYS A 882 -8.00 -10.59 -8.17
CA CYS A 882 -7.96 -9.46 -9.08
C CYS A 882 -6.72 -8.60 -8.81
N LYS A 883 -6.04 -8.22 -9.89
CA LYS A 883 -5.03 -7.17 -9.92
C LYS A 883 -5.64 -5.95 -10.63
N PRO A 884 -6.23 -4.97 -9.92
CA PRO A 884 -6.96 -3.86 -10.55
C PRO A 884 -6.12 -3.09 -11.55
N VAL A 885 -4.86 -2.82 -11.18
CA VAL A 885 -3.92 -2.03 -11.96
C VAL A 885 -2.60 -2.80 -12.07
N GLY A 886 -2.38 -3.44 -13.20
CA GLY A 886 -1.18 -4.20 -13.51
C GLY A 886 -0.06 -3.35 -14.10
N GLN A 887 1.18 -3.58 -13.68
CA GLN A 887 2.39 -2.93 -14.24
C GLN A 887 3.27 -3.90 -15.02
N GLN A 888 3.20 -5.20 -14.73
CA GLN A 888 4.02 -6.22 -15.38
C GLN A 888 3.10 -7.22 -16.06
N HIS A 889 3.02 -7.18 -17.39
CA HIS A 889 2.04 -7.95 -18.15
C HIS A 889 2.65 -9.09 -18.97
N VAL A 890 1.85 -10.13 -19.23
CA VAL A 890 2.17 -11.28 -20.09
C VAL A 890 1.05 -11.50 -21.12
N PRO A 891 1.37 -12.00 -22.33
CA PRO A 891 0.35 -12.34 -23.33
C PRO A 891 -0.32 -13.69 -23.01
N VAL A 892 -1.64 -13.79 -23.16
CA VAL A 892 -2.43 -15.01 -22.88
C VAL A 892 -3.19 -15.58 -24.09
N GLY A 893 -2.89 -15.07 -25.30
CA GLY A 893 -3.56 -15.45 -26.54
C GLY A 893 -4.68 -14.48 -26.93
N GLY A 894 -5.11 -14.52 -28.20
CA GLY A 894 -6.18 -13.65 -28.72
C GLY A 894 -5.87 -12.14 -28.70
N GLY A 895 -4.59 -11.76 -28.57
CA GLY A 895 -4.16 -10.35 -28.43
C GLY A 895 -4.30 -9.78 -27.02
N LEU A 896 -4.81 -10.54 -26.05
CA LEU A 896 -4.99 -10.08 -24.66
C LEU A 896 -3.68 -10.14 -23.89
N ARG A 897 -3.41 -9.07 -23.12
CA ARG A 897 -2.35 -9.02 -22.10
C ARG A 897 -3.02 -8.96 -20.73
N VAL A 898 -2.37 -9.57 -19.74
CA VAL A 898 -2.79 -9.56 -18.32
C VAL A 898 -1.61 -9.36 -17.40
N ASP A 899 -1.84 -8.84 -16.19
CA ASP A 899 -0.81 -8.81 -15.17
C ASP A 899 -0.29 -10.23 -14.85
N LYS A 900 1.03 -10.34 -14.67
CA LYS A 900 1.70 -11.61 -14.38
C LYS A 900 1.17 -12.30 -13.12
N ASP A 901 0.71 -11.53 -12.12
CA ASP A 901 0.22 -12.08 -10.86
C ASP A 901 -1.17 -12.69 -11.12
N SER A 902 -2.05 -12.01 -11.85
CA SER A 902 -3.35 -12.58 -12.25
C SER A 902 -3.20 -13.89 -13.04
N PHE A 903 -2.20 -13.96 -13.91
CA PHE A 903 -1.82 -15.20 -14.59
C PHE A 903 -1.36 -16.29 -13.60
N LEU A 904 -0.44 -15.96 -12.69
CA LEU A 904 0.05 -16.89 -11.68
C LEU A 904 -1.08 -17.49 -10.85
N PHE A 905 -2.00 -16.65 -10.35
CA PHE A 905 -3.11 -17.09 -9.50
C PHE A 905 -4.10 -17.98 -10.27
N LYS A 906 -4.46 -17.60 -11.51
CA LYS A 906 -5.40 -18.39 -12.30
C LYS A 906 -4.87 -19.79 -12.58
N GLU A 907 -3.63 -19.91 -13.04
CA GLU A 907 -3.03 -21.20 -13.39
C GLU A 907 -2.71 -22.06 -12.15
N HIS A 908 -2.23 -21.45 -11.06
CA HIS A 908 -1.86 -22.20 -9.86
C HIS A 908 -3.09 -22.74 -9.10
N PHE A 909 -4.14 -21.92 -8.98
CA PHE A 909 -5.35 -22.27 -8.22
C PHE A 909 -6.52 -22.73 -9.09
N ASN A 910 -6.30 -22.88 -10.41
CA ASN A 910 -7.32 -23.24 -11.40
C ASN A 910 -8.57 -22.35 -11.31
N LEU A 911 -8.38 -21.02 -11.24
CA LEU A 911 -9.49 -20.08 -11.10
C LEU A 911 -10.32 -20.02 -12.39
N VAL A 912 -11.64 -20.08 -12.25
CA VAL A 912 -12.57 -20.14 -13.40
C VAL A 912 -12.77 -18.80 -14.10
N HIS A 913 -12.44 -17.70 -13.45
CA HIS A 913 -12.75 -16.32 -13.87
C HIS A 913 -11.99 -15.85 -15.11
N GLU A 914 -12.59 -14.94 -15.86
CA GLU A 914 -11.98 -14.40 -17.08
C GLU A 914 -10.77 -13.51 -16.82
N TYR A 915 -9.75 -13.65 -17.69
CA TYR A 915 -8.48 -12.95 -17.56
C TYR A 915 -8.61 -11.42 -17.55
N ARG A 916 -9.53 -10.89 -18.36
CA ARG A 916 -9.83 -9.44 -18.44
C ARG A 916 -10.42 -8.89 -17.15
N ASP A 917 -11.17 -9.71 -16.41
CA ASP A 917 -11.83 -9.29 -15.17
C ASP A 917 -10.87 -9.45 -13.98
N MET A 918 -9.94 -10.41 -14.05
CA MET A 918 -8.84 -10.54 -13.10
C MET A 918 -7.73 -9.50 -13.28
N SER A 919 -7.65 -8.82 -14.43
CA SER A 919 -6.63 -7.83 -14.76
C SER A 919 -7.20 -6.70 -15.64
N PRO A 920 -8.14 -5.89 -15.12
CA PRO A 920 -8.92 -4.95 -15.92
C PRO A 920 -8.13 -3.78 -16.50
N VAL A 921 -7.15 -3.26 -15.76
CA VAL A 921 -6.31 -2.15 -16.21
C VAL A 921 -4.85 -2.58 -16.19
N ILE A 922 -4.17 -2.29 -17.28
CA ILE A 922 -2.75 -2.56 -17.45
C ILE A 922 -2.09 -1.27 -17.89
N PHE A 923 -0.95 -0.95 -17.30
CA PHE A 923 -0.13 0.19 -17.69
C PHE A 923 1.01 -0.31 -18.59
N PRO A 924 0.79 -0.42 -19.92
CA PRO A 924 1.89 -0.64 -20.84
C PRO A 924 2.85 0.56 -20.85
N ASP A 925 4.00 0.36 -21.48
CA ASP A 925 4.92 1.43 -21.81
C ASP A 925 4.20 2.57 -22.56
N GLY A 926 4.33 3.80 -22.06
CA GLY A 926 3.68 4.99 -22.65
C GLY A 926 2.28 5.32 -22.10
N PHE A 927 1.67 4.45 -21.30
CA PHE A 927 0.30 4.62 -20.81
C PHE A 927 0.06 5.95 -20.06
N THR A 928 0.99 6.36 -19.19
CA THR A 928 0.87 7.63 -18.46
C THR A 928 0.85 8.84 -19.38
N ARG A 929 1.58 8.78 -20.51
CA ARG A 929 1.53 9.84 -21.53
C ARG A 929 0.18 9.85 -22.21
N ASP A 930 -0.34 8.69 -22.62
CA ASP A 930 -1.66 8.60 -23.26
C ASP A 930 -2.80 9.08 -22.35
N PHE A 931 -2.67 8.89 -21.03
CA PHE A 931 -3.59 9.44 -20.05
C PHE A 931 -3.52 10.98 -19.98
N ILE A 932 -2.31 11.54 -19.89
CA ILE A 932 -2.09 13.00 -19.85
C ILE A 932 -2.55 13.66 -21.16
N ASP A 933 -2.33 13.00 -22.30
CA ASP A 933 -2.80 13.41 -23.62
C ASP A 933 -4.34 13.30 -23.78
N GLY A 934 -5.05 12.78 -22.76
CA GLY A 934 -6.51 12.62 -22.77
C GLY A 934 -7.02 11.46 -23.64
N LYS A 935 -6.13 10.61 -24.18
CA LYS A 935 -6.53 9.42 -24.96
C LYS A 935 -7.17 8.34 -24.09
N VAL A 936 -6.81 8.33 -22.80
CA VAL A 936 -7.38 7.47 -21.77
C VAL A 936 -7.83 8.35 -20.62
N THR A 937 -9.06 8.18 -20.15
CA THR A 937 -9.62 9.02 -19.08
C THR A 937 -9.67 8.26 -17.76
N ALA A 938 -9.54 8.96 -16.63
CA ALA A 938 -9.67 8.37 -15.29
C ALA A 938 -10.99 7.60 -15.15
N GLN A 939 -12.07 8.19 -15.68
CA GLN A 939 -13.39 7.58 -15.64
C GLN A 939 -13.41 6.24 -16.38
N SER A 940 -12.83 6.15 -17.58
CA SER A 940 -12.78 4.89 -18.33
C SER A 940 -12.05 3.77 -17.58
N LEU A 941 -11.00 4.10 -16.83
CA LEU A 941 -10.24 3.14 -16.04
C LEU A 941 -11.00 2.69 -14.80
N LYS A 942 -11.62 3.64 -14.09
CA LYS A 942 -12.49 3.36 -12.95
C LYS A 942 -13.67 2.48 -13.36
N ASP A 943 -14.28 2.77 -14.51
CA ASP A 943 -15.40 1.99 -15.04
C ASP A 943 -14.97 0.56 -15.40
N ALA A 944 -13.79 0.38 -15.99
CA ALA A 944 -13.22 -0.95 -16.27
C ALA A 944 -12.99 -1.75 -14.98
N ILE A 945 -12.43 -1.13 -13.95
CA ILE A 945 -12.20 -1.77 -12.65
C ILE A 945 -13.52 -2.13 -11.96
N LYS A 946 -14.51 -1.23 -11.97
CA LYS A 946 -15.85 -1.48 -11.42
C LYS A 946 -16.57 -2.61 -12.14
N LEU A 947 -16.50 -2.62 -13.47
CA LEU A 947 -17.10 -3.67 -14.29
C LEU A 947 -16.47 -5.03 -13.98
N ALA A 948 -15.15 -5.09 -13.93
CA ALA A 948 -14.43 -6.30 -13.59
C ALA A 948 -14.73 -6.78 -12.15
N ALA A 949 -14.75 -5.87 -11.17
CA ALA A 949 -15.14 -6.18 -9.80
C ALA A 949 -16.56 -6.78 -9.76
N LYS A 950 -17.51 -6.20 -10.49
CA LYS A 950 -18.88 -6.70 -10.60
C LYS A 950 -18.96 -8.09 -11.26
N ASN A 951 -18.18 -8.33 -12.32
CA ASN A 951 -18.13 -9.63 -12.99
C ASN A 951 -17.50 -10.72 -12.09
N LEU A 952 -16.46 -10.36 -11.33
CA LEU A 952 -15.87 -11.30 -10.37
C LEU A 952 -16.83 -11.59 -9.20
N GLN A 953 -17.67 -10.64 -8.80
CA GLN A 953 -18.67 -10.83 -7.75
C GLN A 953 -19.74 -11.85 -8.16
N THR A 954 -20.09 -11.98 -9.43
CA THR A 954 -21.16 -12.91 -9.83
C THR A 954 -20.77 -14.38 -9.64
N GLU A 955 -19.48 -14.71 -9.72
CA GLU A 955 -18.99 -16.09 -9.74
C GLU A 955 -18.22 -16.51 -8.49
N SER A 956 -18.07 -15.61 -7.52
CA SER A 956 -17.19 -15.80 -6.35
C SER A 956 -17.93 -15.57 -5.04
N ASP A 957 -17.45 -16.21 -3.97
CA ASP A 957 -17.87 -15.97 -2.59
C ASP A 957 -16.91 -15.00 -1.88
N TYR A 958 -15.66 -14.91 -2.35
CA TYR A 958 -14.62 -13.99 -1.88
C TYR A 958 -13.80 -13.46 -3.06
N ILE A 959 -13.42 -12.17 -3.04
CA ILE A 959 -12.46 -11.62 -4.01
C ILE A 959 -11.27 -11.04 -3.25
N VAL A 960 -10.08 -11.53 -3.59
CA VAL A 960 -8.81 -10.96 -3.12
C VAL A 960 -8.32 -9.98 -4.17
N PHE A 961 -8.33 -8.70 -3.83
CA PHE A 961 -7.74 -7.65 -4.64
C PHE A 961 -6.32 -7.40 -4.18
N GLU A 962 -5.34 -7.54 -5.08
CA GLU A 962 -3.96 -7.21 -4.76
C GLU A 962 -3.59 -5.83 -5.29
N GLY A 963 -3.27 -4.90 -4.40
CA GLY A 963 -2.83 -3.56 -4.78
C GLY A 963 -1.42 -3.55 -5.37
N THR A 964 -1.11 -2.46 -6.07
CA THR A 964 0.21 -2.26 -6.71
C THR A 964 1.09 -1.37 -5.85
N GLY A 965 2.28 -1.84 -5.45
CA GLY A 965 3.20 -1.05 -4.63
C GLY A 965 2.60 -0.61 -3.28
N HIS A 966 2.64 0.69 -2.99
CA HIS A 966 2.08 1.31 -1.79
C HIS A 966 0.74 2.01 -2.09
N THR A 967 0.05 2.50 -1.07
CA THR A 967 -1.35 2.99 -1.18
C THR A 967 -1.54 4.10 -2.23
N GLY A 968 -0.53 4.93 -2.47
CA GLY A 968 -0.59 6.06 -3.41
C GLY A 968 -0.15 5.76 -4.86
N VAL A 969 0.30 4.54 -5.17
CA VAL A 969 0.72 4.20 -6.54
C VAL A 969 -0.49 4.24 -7.48
N GLY A 970 -0.35 4.93 -8.61
CA GLY A 970 -1.45 5.16 -9.58
C GLY A 970 -2.06 6.57 -9.53
N SER A 971 -1.60 7.43 -8.62
CA SER A 971 -2.18 8.78 -8.42
C SER A 971 -2.08 9.68 -9.65
N ILE A 972 -1.07 9.52 -10.51
CA ILE A 972 -0.96 10.29 -11.77
C ILE A 972 -2.10 10.01 -12.76
N CYS A 973 -2.72 8.83 -12.66
CA CYS A 973 -3.86 8.44 -13.48
C CYS A 973 -5.20 8.56 -12.73
N ASP A 974 -5.21 9.20 -11.55
CA ASP A 974 -6.37 9.30 -10.65
C ASP A 974 -7.01 7.95 -10.28
N ILE A 975 -6.21 6.89 -10.24
CA ILE A 975 -6.61 5.52 -9.89
C ILE A 975 -5.59 4.85 -8.96
N ASN A 976 -5.22 5.52 -7.87
CA ASN A 976 -4.39 4.92 -6.84
C ASN A 976 -5.13 3.83 -6.05
N ASN A 977 -4.41 3.03 -5.27
CA ASN A 977 -5.03 1.91 -4.56
C ASN A 977 -6.13 2.34 -3.56
N ALA A 978 -6.00 3.51 -2.92
CA ALA A 978 -7.05 4.04 -2.04
C ALA A 978 -8.30 4.46 -2.83
N GLN A 979 -8.12 5.08 -3.98
CA GLN A 979 -9.21 5.41 -4.90
C GLN A 979 -9.86 4.14 -5.45
N VAL A 980 -9.08 3.14 -5.84
CA VAL A 980 -9.62 1.84 -6.28
C VAL A 980 -10.46 1.18 -5.18
N ALA A 981 -9.99 1.19 -3.93
CA ALA A 981 -10.78 0.72 -2.80
C ALA A 981 -12.06 1.53 -2.63
N GLN A 982 -11.99 2.85 -2.67
CA GLN A 982 -13.16 3.73 -2.55
C GLN A 982 -14.19 3.47 -3.65
N GLU A 983 -13.74 3.41 -4.91
CA GLU A 983 -14.59 3.23 -6.09
C GLU A 983 -15.30 1.86 -6.12
N CYS A 984 -14.69 0.84 -5.51
CA CYS A 984 -15.25 -0.50 -5.40
C CYS A 984 -15.87 -0.80 -4.02
N GLY A 985 -15.86 0.16 -3.07
CA GLY A 985 -16.38 -0.05 -1.72
C GLY A 985 -15.63 -1.11 -0.91
N MET A 986 -14.31 -1.22 -1.08
CA MET A 986 -13.48 -2.23 -0.43
C MET A 986 -12.81 -1.70 0.84
N ASP A 987 -12.73 -2.56 1.85
CA ASP A 987 -11.82 -2.36 2.98
C ASP A 987 -10.41 -2.89 2.67
N ALA A 988 -9.41 -2.39 3.40
CA ALA A 988 -8.01 -2.74 3.15
C ALA A 988 -7.35 -3.48 4.32
N ILE A 989 -6.45 -4.41 4.00
CA ILE A 989 -5.41 -4.92 4.91
C ILE A 989 -4.07 -4.41 4.41
N CYS A 990 -3.21 -3.97 5.33
CA CYS A 990 -1.87 -3.51 4.98
C CYS A 990 -0.80 -4.46 5.51
N ILE A 991 0.13 -4.83 4.64
CA ILE A 991 1.30 -5.63 5.01
C ILE A 991 2.47 -4.68 5.26
N ALA A 992 3.07 -4.76 6.45
CA ALA A 992 4.27 -4.04 6.85
C ALA A 992 5.48 -4.98 6.90
N LEU A 993 6.69 -4.45 6.72
CA LEU A 993 7.91 -5.22 6.94
C LEU A 993 8.18 -5.42 8.45
N GLY A 994 8.94 -6.45 8.80
CA GLY A 994 9.43 -6.68 10.15
C GLY A 994 10.24 -5.49 10.67
N GLY A 995 9.93 -5.04 11.88
CA GLY A 995 10.46 -3.83 12.50
C GLY A 995 9.41 -3.19 13.41
N LEU A 996 9.81 -2.22 14.23
CA LEU A 996 8.88 -1.45 15.08
C LEU A 996 8.69 -0.04 14.53
N GLY A 997 9.70 0.84 14.66
CA GLY A 997 9.60 2.26 14.27
C GLY A 997 9.34 2.48 12.78
N SER A 998 10.31 2.16 11.92
CA SER A 998 10.22 2.39 10.47
C SER A 998 9.00 1.73 9.82
N SER A 999 8.62 0.55 10.32
CA SER A 999 7.44 -0.18 9.85
C SER A 999 6.14 0.53 10.20
N PHE A 1000 6.05 1.09 11.41
CA PHE A 1000 4.90 1.85 11.86
C PHE A 1000 4.81 3.22 11.15
N ASP A 1001 5.93 3.89 10.90
CA ASP A 1001 5.96 5.17 10.18
C ASP A 1001 5.45 5.03 8.74
N GLN A 1002 5.94 4.01 8.02
CA GLN A 1002 5.45 3.72 6.67
C GLN A 1002 3.97 3.32 6.67
N LEU A 1003 3.54 2.56 7.69
CA LEU A 1003 2.14 2.19 7.85
C LEU A 1003 1.26 3.41 8.12
N ALA A 1004 1.71 4.35 8.94
CA ALA A 1004 1.01 5.61 9.20
C ALA A 1004 0.79 6.41 7.91
N LEU A 1005 1.85 6.61 7.10
CA LEU A 1005 1.76 7.31 5.82
C LEU A 1005 0.76 6.65 4.86
N ASN A 1006 0.74 5.32 4.80
CA ASN A 1006 -0.19 4.57 3.95
C ASN A 1006 -1.64 4.67 4.47
N ARG A 1007 -1.82 4.62 5.80
CA ARG A 1007 -3.12 4.76 6.46
C ARG A 1007 -3.76 6.13 6.18
N GLU A 1008 -3.00 7.21 6.21
CA GLU A 1008 -3.54 8.55 5.95
C GLU A 1008 -4.15 8.67 4.54
N MET A 1009 -3.56 8.01 3.54
CA MET A 1009 -4.13 7.96 2.18
C MET A 1009 -5.45 7.19 2.13
N LEU A 1010 -5.58 6.10 2.90
CA LEU A 1010 -6.84 5.36 3.02
C LEU A 1010 -7.92 6.20 3.71
N LEU A 1011 -7.58 6.85 4.82
CA LEU A 1011 -8.49 7.72 5.56
C LEU A 1011 -9.01 8.87 4.70
N LYS A 1012 -8.14 9.51 3.92
CA LYS A 1012 -8.51 10.58 2.99
C LYS A 1012 -9.61 10.15 2.00
N HIS A 1013 -9.64 8.88 1.62
CA HIS A 1013 -10.62 8.32 0.68
C HIS A 1013 -11.73 7.52 1.37
N GLY A 1014 -11.84 7.60 2.70
CA GLY A 1014 -12.89 6.90 3.47
C GLY A 1014 -12.74 5.38 3.52
N VAL A 1015 -11.55 4.84 3.23
CA VAL A 1015 -11.28 3.40 3.22
C VAL A 1015 -10.83 2.93 4.60
N LYS A 1016 -11.47 1.92 5.18
CA LYS A 1016 -11.11 1.41 6.51
C LYS A 1016 -9.94 0.42 6.41
N LEU A 1017 -8.93 0.62 7.24
CA LEU A 1017 -7.86 -0.34 7.48
C LEU A 1017 -8.36 -1.39 8.49
N LYS A 1018 -8.63 -2.62 8.03
CA LYS A 1018 -9.20 -3.71 8.86
C LYS A 1018 -8.19 -4.46 9.71
N GLY A 1019 -6.90 -4.35 9.36
CA GLY A 1019 -5.85 -4.98 10.12
C GLY A 1019 -4.52 -4.92 9.40
N VAL A 1020 -3.48 -5.29 10.15
CA VAL A 1020 -2.10 -5.24 9.69
C VAL A 1020 -1.46 -6.61 9.82
N ILE A 1021 -0.69 -7.00 8.81
CA ILE A 1021 0.17 -8.17 8.85
C ILE A 1021 1.62 -7.69 8.83
N VAL A 1022 2.43 -8.13 9.79
CA VAL A 1022 3.87 -7.81 9.79
C VAL A 1022 4.61 -8.99 9.19
N ASN A 1023 5.20 -8.79 8.01
CA ASN A 1023 5.86 -9.85 7.25
C ASN A 1023 7.38 -9.74 7.33
N LYS A 1024 8.08 -10.87 7.16
CA LYS A 1024 9.54 -10.99 7.27
C LYS A 1024 10.06 -10.59 8.65
N VAL A 1025 9.38 -11.03 9.70
CA VAL A 1025 9.84 -10.83 11.08
C VAL A 1025 10.98 -11.81 11.36
N GLU A 1026 12.10 -11.32 11.86
CA GLU A 1026 13.20 -12.20 12.28
C GLU A 1026 12.69 -13.18 13.37
N PRO A 1027 12.87 -14.50 13.23
CA PRO A 1027 12.26 -15.49 14.14
C PRO A 1027 12.53 -15.22 15.63
N LYS A 1028 13.73 -14.73 15.97
CA LYS A 1028 14.14 -14.39 17.34
C LYS A 1028 13.40 -13.17 17.92
N LYS A 1029 12.78 -12.34 17.07
CA LYS A 1029 12.10 -11.09 17.44
C LYS A 1029 10.57 -11.22 17.36
N MET A 1030 10.05 -12.42 17.10
CA MET A 1030 8.62 -12.64 16.85
C MET A 1030 7.73 -12.14 17.99
N ASP A 1031 7.98 -12.63 19.21
CA ASP A 1031 7.17 -12.30 20.39
C ASP A 1031 7.20 -10.81 20.70
N MET A 1032 8.39 -10.20 20.59
CA MET A 1032 8.58 -8.77 20.79
C MET A 1032 7.78 -7.97 19.77
N VAL A 1033 7.93 -8.27 18.48
CA VAL A 1033 7.21 -7.54 17.43
C VAL A 1033 5.70 -7.71 17.63
N GLN A 1034 5.22 -8.91 17.88
CA GLN A 1034 3.79 -9.16 18.10
C GLN A 1034 3.23 -8.33 19.26
N ASP A 1035 3.91 -8.27 20.40
CA ASP A 1035 3.46 -7.51 21.58
C ASP A 1035 3.51 -5.98 21.37
N TYR A 1036 4.64 -5.44 20.91
CA TYR A 1036 4.78 -3.99 20.73
C TYR A 1036 3.93 -3.46 19.58
N PHE A 1037 3.83 -4.17 18.45
CA PHE A 1037 3.02 -3.72 17.32
C PHE A 1037 1.52 -3.78 17.65
N SER A 1038 1.06 -4.79 18.40
CA SER A 1038 -0.33 -4.84 18.89
C SER A 1038 -0.67 -3.64 19.76
N ARG A 1039 0.24 -3.24 20.67
CA ARG A 1039 0.06 -2.05 21.53
C ARG A 1039 0.08 -0.75 20.71
N ALA A 1040 0.95 -0.65 19.71
CA ALA A 1040 1.02 0.52 18.84
C ALA A 1040 -0.26 0.69 18.01
N LEU A 1041 -0.75 -0.39 17.40
CA LEU A 1041 -1.95 -0.38 16.56
C LEU A 1041 -3.26 -0.18 17.34
N LYS A 1042 -3.28 -0.54 18.64
CA LYS A 1042 -4.42 -0.26 19.52
C LYS A 1042 -4.83 1.22 19.52
N ARG A 1043 -3.88 2.14 19.31
CA ARG A 1043 -4.13 3.59 19.22
C ARG A 1043 -4.97 3.99 17.99
N TRP A 1044 -5.01 3.14 16.97
CA TRP A 1044 -5.75 3.36 15.73
C TRP A 1044 -7.03 2.53 15.64
N ASP A 1045 -7.35 1.74 16.67
CA ASP A 1045 -8.43 0.73 16.65
C ASP A 1045 -8.28 -0.25 15.46
N VAL A 1046 -7.03 -0.65 15.18
CA VAL A 1046 -6.69 -1.60 14.12
C VAL A 1046 -6.04 -2.84 14.75
N PRO A 1047 -6.53 -4.05 14.47
CA PRO A 1047 -5.92 -5.27 14.99
C PRO A 1047 -4.64 -5.63 14.24
N LEU A 1048 -3.66 -6.16 14.98
CA LEU A 1048 -2.57 -6.95 14.38
C LEU A 1048 -3.14 -8.32 14.02
N LEU A 1049 -3.23 -8.64 12.74
CA LEU A 1049 -3.78 -9.90 12.25
C LEU A 1049 -2.77 -11.04 12.38
N GLY A 1050 -1.48 -10.72 12.36
CA GLY A 1050 -0.42 -11.68 12.62
C GLY A 1050 0.96 -11.21 12.19
N CYS A 1051 1.95 -12.02 12.54
CA CYS A 1051 3.34 -11.85 12.14
C CYS A 1051 3.79 -13.07 11.34
N ILE A 1052 4.39 -12.84 10.18
CA ILE A 1052 4.94 -13.91 9.32
C ILE A 1052 6.47 -13.86 9.45
N PRO A 1053 7.12 -14.97 9.83
CA PRO A 1053 8.58 -15.01 9.94
C PRO A 1053 9.25 -14.84 8.59
N GLN A 1054 10.46 -14.27 8.63
CA GLN A 1054 11.36 -14.35 7.49
C GLN A 1054 11.75 -15.82 7.29
N MET A 1055 11.36 -16.37 6.14
CA MET A 1055 11.74 -17.71 5.73
C MET A 1055 12.89 -17.66 4.74
N ASP A 1056 14.00 -18.27 5.11
CA ASP A 1056 15.19 -18.39 4.25
C ASP A 1056 14.85 -19.11 2.92
N ASP A 1057 14.02 -20.16 2.98
CA ASP A 1057 13.60 -20.95 1.80
C ASP A 1057 12.82 -20.14 0.74
N LEU A 1058 12.12 -19.07 1.14
CA LEU A 1058 11.38 -18.18 0.22
C LEU A 1058 12.24 -17.01 -0.28
N CYS A 1059 13.37 -16.72 0.36
CA CYS A 1059 14.18 -15.52 0.07
C CYS A 1059 15.36 -15.79 -0.87
N HIS A 1060 15.90 -17.02 -0.91
CA HIS A 1060 17.14 -17.30 -1.65
C HIS A 1060 16.98 -17.40 -3.17
N PRO A 1061 17.58 -16.55 -4.02
CA PRO A 1061 17.38 -16.66 -5.46
C PRO A 1061 17.81 -18.02 -6.04
N SER A 1062 17.07 -18.49 -7.05
CA SER A 1062 17.46 -19.65 -7.85
C SER A 1062 18.45 -19.26 -8.95
N ILE A 1063 19.14 -20.23 -9.54
CA ILE A 1063 20.00 -19.96 -10.71
C ILE A 1063 19.19 -19.40 -11.90
N SER A 1064 17.92 -19.78 -12.05
CA SER A 1064 17.02 -19.20 -13.07
C SER A 1064 16.71 -17.74 -12.79
N ASP A 1065 16.64 -17.34 -11.52
CA ASP A 1065 16.43 -15.93 -11.16
C ASP A 1065 17.65 -15.09 -11.55
N TYR A 1066 18.86 -15.61 -11.32
CA TYR A 1066 20.09 -14.96 -11.77
C TYR A 1066 20.23 -14.92 -13.29
N SER A 1067 19.86 -16.01 -13.99
CA SER A 1067 19.78 -16.04 -15.46
C SER A 1067 18.89 -14.90 -16.00
N LYS A 1068 17.71 -14.69 -15.39
CA LYS A 1068 16.81 -13.58 -15.74
C LYS A 1068 17.38 -12.21 -15.37
N LEU A 1069 18.01 -12.09 -14.19
CA LEU A 1069 18.62 -10.84 -13.72
C LEU A 1069 19.70 -10.35 -14.68
N PHE A 1070 20.56 -11.26 -15.15
CA PHE A 1070 21.67 -10.93 -16.04
C PHE A 1070 21.31 -11.07 -17.52
N LYS A 1071 20.12 -11.57 -17.86
CA LYS A 1071 19.70 -11.89 -19.24
C LYS A 1071 20.68 -12.83 -19.94
N CYS A 1072 21.23 -13.79 -19.19
CA CYS A 1072 22.19 -14.78 -19.68
C CYS A 1072 21.57 -16.17 -19.64
N GLU A 1073 21.83 -17.00 -20.65
CA GLU A 1073 21.30 -18.36 -20.70
C GLU A 1073 21.98 -19.29 -19.68
N LEU A 1074 21.24 -20.32 -19.27
CA LEU A 1074 21.75 -21.39 -18.43
C LEU A 1074 22.58 -22.36 -19.29
N LEU A 1075 23.89 -22.40 -19.03
CA LEU A 1075 24.86 -23.20 -19.78
C LEU A 1075 24.83 -24.69 -19.41
N SER A 1076 24.69 -25.02 -18.12
CA SER A 1076 24.67 -26.40 -17.60
C SER A 1076 23.63 -26.55 -16.49
N GLY A 1077 23.34 -27.80 -16.10
CA GLY A 1077 22.51 -28.16 -14.96
C GLY A 1077 21.03 -27.80 -15.15
N LYS A 1078 20.47 -28.06 -16.35
CA LYS A 1078 19.07 -27.72 -16.69
C LYS A 1078 18.05 -28.35 -15.74
N ASP A 1079 18.31 -29.55 -15.24
CA ASP A 1079 17.47 -30.24 -14.24
C ASP A 1079 17.51 -29.56 -12.87
N ALA A 1080 18.54 -28.75 -12.61
CA ALA A 1080 18.74 -27.99 -11.39
C ALA A 1080 18.46 -26.50 -11.53
N LYS A 1081 17.73 -26.08 -12.58
CA LYS A 1081 17.44 -24.66 -12.85
C LYS A 1081 16.68 -23.93 -11.74
N LEU A 1082 15.97 -24.65 -10.85
CA LEU A 1082 15.26 -24.08 -9.70
C LEU A 1082 15.99 -24.32 -8.37
N ARG A 1083 17.29 -24.62 -8.40
CA ARG A 1083 18.11 -24.76 -7.21
C ARG A 1083 18.36 -23.40 -6.56
N TYR A 1084 18.12 -23.30 -5.25
CA TYR A 1084 18.39 -22.11 -4.45
C TYR A 1084 19.73 -22.19 -3.75
N PHE A 1085 20.29 -21.03 -3.47
CA PHE A 1085 21.58 -20.91 -2.81
C PHE A 1085 21.45 -20.05 -1.56
N ALA A 1086 21.69 -20.67 -0.41
CA ALA A 1086 21.71 -19.97 0.88
C ALA A 1086 23.00 -19.20 1.09
N ASN A 1087 24.08 -19.65 0.44
CA ASN A 1087 25.42 -19.08 0.57
C ASN A 1087 25.89 -18.60 -0.79
N VAL A 1088 26.42 -17.38 -0.87
CA VAL A 1088 27.08 -16.86 -2.07
C VAL A 1088 28.55 -16.61 -1.73
N ARG A 1089 29.46 -17.12 -2.56
CA ARG A 1089 30.91 -16.95 -2.41
C ARG A 1089 31.51 -16.41 -3.69
N LEU A 1090 32.07 -15.22 -3.60
CA LEU A 1090 32.96 -14.68 -4.62
C LEU A 1090 34.36 -15.30 -4.41
N ALA A 1091 34.82 -16.08 -5.38
CA ALA A 1091 36.06 -16.85 -5.29
C ALA A 1091 37.17 -16.16 -6.09
N LEU A 1092 37.81 -15.16 -5.47
CA LEU A 1092 38.91 -14.40 -6.08
C LEU A 1092 40.30 -14.91 -5.68
N ALA A 1093 40.44 -15.52 -4.50
CA ALA A 1093 41.73 -16.05 -4.03
C ALA A 1093 42.13 -17.36 -4.77
N PRO A 1094 43.43 -17.60 -5.04
CA PRO A 1094 43.96 -18.88 -5.54
C PRO A 1094 43.57 -20.06 -4.64
N VAL A 1095 43.25 -21.21 -5.25
CA VAL A 1095 43.07 -22.47 -4.53
C VAL A 1095 44.36 -23.30 -4.66
N ASP A 1096 45.00 -23.58 -3.53
CA ASP A 1096 46.23 -24.36 -3.45
C ASP A 1096 46.28 -25.22 -2.17
N GLU A 1097 47.40 -25.88 -1.90
CA GLU A 1097 47.60 -26.73 -0.72
C GLU A 1097 47.45 -25.99 0.63
N ARG A 1098 47.54 -24.65 0.65
CA ARG A 1098 47.41 -23.82 1.86
C ARG A 1098 46.03 -23.17 1.98
N ASN A 1099 45.34 -22.92 0.86
CA ASN A 1099 43.99 -22.37 0.81
C ASN A 1099 42.99 -23.37 0.24
N LEU A 1100 42.58 -24.34 1.07
CA LEU A 1100 41.61 -25.36 0.71
C LEU A 1100 40.24 -24.73 0.40
N PHE A 1101 39.70 -25.01 -0.79
CA PHE A 1101 38.35 -24.57 -1.17
C PHE A 1101 37.28 -25.39 -0.42
N LYS A 1102 36.98 -24.99 0.81
CA LYS A 1102 36.07 -25.72 1.71
C LYS A 1102 34.68 -25.92 1.09
N PRO A 1103 34.11 -27.14 1.13
CA PRO A 1103 32.76 -27.41 0.64
C PRO A 1103 31.72 -26.77 1.57
N ILE A 1104 30.76 -26.06 1.00
CA ILE A 1104 29.62 -25.46 1.70
C ILE A 1104 28.34 -25.90 0.98
N GLN A 1105 27.33 -26.33 1.75
CA GLN A 1105 26.07 -26.81 1.21
C GLN A 1105 25.26 -25.66 0.59
N SER A 1106 24.62 -25.93 -0.56
CA SER A 1106 23.81 -24.99 -1.33
C SER A 1106 24.53 -23.64 -1.59
N GLN A 1107 25.81 -23.70 -1.96
CA GLN A 1107 26.64 -22.53 -2.24
C GLN A 1107 26.62 -22.16 -3.73
N LEU A 1108 26.40 -20.88 -4.02
CA LEU A 1108 26.65 -20.25 -5.31
C LEU A 1108 28.08 -19.72 -5.33
N VAL A 1109 28.90 -20.17 -6.28
CA VAL A 1109 30.26 -19.69 -6.48
C VAL A 1109 30.28 -18.72 -7.66
N ILE A 1110 30.89 -17.55 -7.47
CA ILE A 1110 31.13 -16.57 -8.52
C ILE A 1110 32.64 -16.52 -8.77
N THR A 1111 33.08 -16.77 -10.00
CA THR A 1111 34.50 -16.76 -10.35
C THR A 1111 34.73 -16.40 -11.83
N HIS A 1112 35.97 -16.10 -12.21
CA HIS A 1112 36.34 -15.85 -13.60
C HIS A 1112 36.45 -17.19 -14.36
N SER A 1113 36.07 -17.24 -15.64
CA SER A 1113 36.03 -18.46 -16.46
C SER A 1113 37.40 -19.12 -16.60
N GLY A 1114 38.48 -18.33 -16.52
CA GLY A 1114 39.87 -18.81 -16.47
C GLY A 1114 40.33 -19.42 -15.14
N ARG A 1115 39.52 -19.38 -14.06
CA ARG A 1115 39.89 -19.90 -12.73
C ARG A 1115 39.58 -21.37 -12.58
N MET A 1116 40.28 -22.18 -13.37
CA MET A 1116 40.14 -23.63 -13.37
C MET A 1116 40.44 -24.27 -12.02
N ASP A 1117 41.35 -23.69 -11.23
CA ASP A 1117 41.66 -24.11 -9.86
C ASP A 1117 40.40 -24.11 -8.96
N VAL A 1118 39.57 -23.05 -9.03
CA VAL A 1118 38.32 -22.95 -8.28
C VAL A 1118 37.26 -23.90 -8.84
N ILE A 1119 37.13 -23.96 -10.16
CA ILE A 1119 36.08 -24.74 -10.83
C ILE A 1119 36.33 -26.25 -10.64
N ASP A 1120 37.58 -26.69 -10.75
CA ASP A 1120 37.97 -28.09 -10.54
C ASP A 1120 37.80 -28.49 -9.07
N ALA A 1121 38.13 -27.60 -8.12
CA ALA A 1121 37.87 -27.84 -6.70
C ALA A 1121 36.37 -27.97 -6.39
N LEU A 1122 35.52 -27.14 -7.02
CA LEU A 1122 34.07 -27.23 -6.88
C LEU A 1122 33.52 -28.56 -7.42
N LEU A 1123 34.00 -28.99 -8.60
CA LEU A 1123 33.61 -30.25 -9.22
C LEU A 1123 34.05 -31.46 -8.37
N HIS A 1124 35.30 -31.45 -7.90
CA HIS A 1124 35.84 -32.51 -7.07
C HIS A 1124 35.06 -32.68 -5.75
N ASN A 1125 34.80 -31.57 -5.05
CA ASN A 1125 33.99 -31.57 -3.84
C ASN A 1125 32.59 -32.16 -4.09
N GLN A 1126 31.95 -31.81 -5.20
CA GLN A 1126 30.62 -32.33 -5.55
C GLN A 1126 30.65 -33.83 -5.87
N GLU A 1127 31.69 -34.32 -6.53
CA GLU A 1127 31.86 -35.75 -6.85
C GLU A 1127 32.12 -36.57 -5.58
N GLU A 1128 33.05 -36.12 -4.73
CA GLU A 1128 33.39 -36.78 -3.47
C GLU A 1128 32.18 -36.95 -2.54
N TYR A 1129 31.35 -35.90 -2.39
CA TYR A 1129 30.16 -35.99 -1.54
C TYR A 1129 29.08 -36.90 -2.13
N ARG A 1130 28.96 -36.95 -3.46
CA ARG A 1130 28.03 -37.87 -4.13
C ARG A 1130 28.40 -39.32 -3.92
N GLU A 1131 29.68 -39.65 -3.93
CA GLU A 1131 30.16 -41.01 -3.63
C GLU A 1131 29.80 -41.45 -2.21
N ARG A 1132 29.68 -40.49 -1.28
CA ARG A 1132 29.24 -40.71 0.11
C ARG A 1132 27.72 -40.74 0.29
N GLY A 1133 26.94 -40.60 -0.79
CA GLY A 1133 25.47 -40.52 -0.74
C GLY A 1133 24.91 -39.14 -0.37
N GLU A 1134 25.78 -38.13 -0.29
CA GLU A 1134 25.41 -36.74 0.01
C GLU A 1134 25.40 -35.89 -1.27
N ASN A 1135 24.89 -34.66 -1.20
CA ASN A 1135 24.90 -33.74 -2.35
C ASN A 1135 25.03 -32.30 -1.88
N LEU A 1136 26.15 -31.66 -2.25
CA LEU A 1136 26.44 -30.28 -1.86
C LEU A 1136 25.52 -29.27 -2.54
N ARG A 1137 24.89 -29.63 -3.67
CA ARG A 1137 24.02 -28.77 -4.47
C ARG A 1137 24.68 -27.41 -4.81
N PRO A 1138 25.89 -27.38 -5.38
CA PRO A 1138 26.55 -26.12 -5.72
C PRO A 1138 25.90 -25.46 -6.94
N GLY A 1139 26.18 -24.18 -7.16
CA GLY A 1139 25.88 -23.45 -8.40
C GLY A 1139 27.06 -22.58 -8.80
N LEU A 1140 27.13 -22.19 -10.07
CA LEU A 1140 28.27 -21.46 -10.61
C LEU A 1140 27.81 -20.25 -11.44
N ILE A 1141 28.43 -19.09 -11.21
CA ILE A 1141 28.36 -17.93 -12.11
C ILE A 1141 29.78 -17.67 -12.59
N MET A 1142 30.00 -17.82 -13.89
CA MET A 1142 31.27 -17.50 -14.52
C MET A 1142 31.25 -16.09 -15.09
N THR A 1143 32.34 -15.35 -14.88
CA THR A 1143 32.61 -14.01 -15.41
C THR A 1143 33.85 -14.05 -16.29
N GLY A 1144 34.16 -12.99 -17.03
CA GLY A 1144 35.37 -12.92 -17.86
C GLY A 1144 35.07 -12.82 -19.34
N TRP A 1145 36.09 -12.48 -20.15
CA TRP A 1145 35.92 -12.21 -21.57
C TRP A 1145 35.67 -13.47 -22.41
N ASP A 1146 36.25 -14.58 -21.99
CA ASP A 1146 36.17 -15.86 -22.70
C ASP A 1146 35.04 -16.72 -22.17
N ALA A 1147 34.16 -17.14 -23.09
CA ALA A 1147 33.11 -18.10 -22.78
C ALA A 1147 33.73 -19.46 -22.40
N PRO A 1148 33.11 -20.20 -21.45
CA PRO A 1148 33.62 -21.49 -21.02
C PRO A 1148 33.60 -22.51 -22.16
N SER A 1149 34.62 -23.40 -22.17
CA SER A 1149 34.72 -24.43 -23.21
C SER A 1149 33.57 -25.46 -23.14
N PRO A 1150 33.16 -26.05 -24.28
CA PRO A 1150 32.12 -27.09 -24.29
C PRO A 1150 32.44 -28.30 -23.40
N ASN A 1151 33.73 -28.65 -23.26
CA ASN A 1151 34.18 -29.73 -22.38
C ASN A 1151 33.91 -29.40 -20.91
N LEU A 1152 34.17 -28.16 -20.49
CA LEU A 1152 33.86 -27.71 -19.13
C LEU A 1152 32.35 -27.76 -18.86
N VAL A 1153 31.53 -27.31 -19.81
CA VAL A 1153 30.06 -27.37 -19.70
C VAL A 1153 29.58 -28.82 -19.50
N ALA A 1154 30.12 -29.78 -20.27
CA ALA A 1154 29.79 -31.19 -20.13
C ALA A 1154 30.18 -31.77 -18.75
N ARG A 1155 31.32 -31.35 -18.19
CA ARG A 1155 31.74 -31.74 -16.82
C ARG A 1155 30.78 -31.19 -15.75
N LEU A 1156 30.34 -29.94 -15.89
CA LEU A 1156 29.37 -29.32 -15.00
C LEU A 1156 28.00 -30.01 -15.07
N ASP A 1157 27.55 -30.42 -16.27
CA ASP A 1157 26.32 -31.20 -16.47
C ASP A 1157 26.39 -32.58 -15.79
N LYS A 1158 27.51 -33.30 -15.93
CA LYS A 1158 27.74 -34.58 -15.22
C LYS A 1158 27.63 -34.38 -13.69
N GLY A 1159 28.15 -33.27 -13.18
CA GLY A 1159 28.03 -32.86 -11.78
C GLY A 1159 26.64 -32.37 -11.36
N ASN A 1160 25.69 -32.20 -12.29
CA ASN A 1160 24.43 -31.47 -12.12
C ASN A 1160 24.64 -30.11 -11.42
N ILE A 1161 25.64 -29.35 -11.87
CA ILE A 1161 25.97 -28.02 -11.36
C ILE A 1161 25.35 -27.01 -12.33
N PRO A 1162 24.31 -26.26 -11.94
CA PRO A 1162 23.75 -25.26 -12.79
C PRO A 1162 24.70 -24.06 -12.91
N CYS A 1163 24.89 -23.60 -14.15
CA CYS A 1163 25.88 -22.57 -14.45
C CYS A 1163 25.32 -21.52 -15.42
N ILE A 1164 25.61 -20.24 -15.14
CA ILE A 1164 25.45 -19.14 -16.10
C ILE A 1164 26.80 -18.47 -16.37
N TYR A 1165 26.97 -17.94 -17.56
CA TYR A 1165 28.12 -17.11 -17.93
C TYR A 1165 27.67 -15.68 -18.18
N VAL A 1166 28.28 -14.72 -17.49
CA VAL A 1166 27.99 -13.30 -17.60
C VAL A 1166 29.22 -12.60 -18.17
N PRO A 1167 29.18 -12.15 -19.44
CA PRO A 1167 30.32 -11.48 -20.05
C PRO A 1167 30.48 -10.05 -19.50
N PRO A 1168 31.71 -9.48 -19.51
CA PRO A 1168 32.00 -8.11 -19.07
C PRO A 1168 31.15 -7.03 -19.77
N THR A 1169 30.73 -7.29 -21.01
CA THR A 1169 29.81 -6.42 -21.76
C THR A 1169 28.41 -6.33 -21.15
N THR A 1170 28.00 -7.35 -20.39
CA THR A 1170 26.72 -7.36 -19.67
C THR A 1170 26.88 -6.77 -18.26
N CYS A 1171 27.92 -7.20 -17.55
CA CYS A 1171 28.18 -6.78 -16.18
C CYS A 1171 29.61 -7.18 -15.75
N ASP A 1172 30.38 -6.27 -15.17
CA ASP A 1172 31.63 -6.63 -14.49
C ASP A 1172 31.36 -7.36 -13.16
N SER A 1173 32.37 -8.03 -12.60
CA SER A 1173 32.25 -8.87 -11.40
C SER A 1173 31.83 -8.11 -10.15
N TYR A 1174 32.22 -6.83 -10.01
CA TYR A 1174 31.83 -5.99 -8.88
C TYR A 1174 30.36 -5.59 -8.99
N THR A 1175 29.95 -5.05 -10.14
CA THR A 1175 28.55 -4.70 -10.43
C THR A 1175 27.66 -5.94 -10.35
N LEU A 1176 28.16 -7.11 -10.73
CA LEU A 1176 27.45 -8.38 -10.64
C LEU A 1176 27.17 -8.73 -9.18
N THR A 1177 28.18 -8.65 -8.33
CA THR A 1177 28.06 -8.94 -6.89
C THR A 1177 27.12 -7.95 -6.21
N ALA A 1178 27.21 -6.66 -6.53
CA ALA A 1178 26.30 -5.63 -6.03
C ALA A 1178 24.85 -5.88 -6.46
N ARG A 1179 24.63 -6.28 -7.72
CA ARG A 1179 23.30 -6.65 -8.23
C ARG A 1179 22.75 -7.90 -7.55
N ILE A 1180 23.57 -8.92 -7.27
CA ILE A 1180 23.16 -10.11 -6.52
C ILE A 1180 22.77 -9.73 -5.09
N ALA A 1181 23.58 -8.91 -4.41
CA ALA A 1181 23.30 -8.49 -3.03
C ALA A 1181 22.00 -7.67 -2.90
N GLY A 1182 21.69 -6.84 -3.90
CA GLY A 1182 20.44 -6.08 -3.97
C GLY A 1182 19.26 -6.84 -4.58
N PHE A 1183 19.45 -8.07 -5.06
CA PHE A 1183 18.42 -8.81 -5.78
C PHE A 1183 17.47 -9.54 -4.83
N THR A 1184 16.20 -9.18 -4.88
CA THR A 1184 15.13 -9.92 -4.21
C THR A 1184 14.42 -10.82 -5.23
N ALA A 1185 14.51 -12.14 -5.04
CA ALA A 1185 13.80 -13.10 -5.88
C ALA A 1185 12.29 -12.90 -5.80
N LYS A 1186 11.61 -13.00 -6.95
CA LYS A 1186 10.15 -12.99 -7.04
C LYS A 1186 9.65 -14.41 -7.30
N ILE A 1187 8.56 -14.79 -6.63
CA ILE A 1187 7.91 -16.08 -6.87
C ILE A 1187 7.45 -16.15 -8.34
N SER A 1188 7.73 -17.27 -9.01
CA SER A 1188 7.39 -17.49 -10.42
C SER A 1188 6.61 -18.80 -10.59
N ARG A 1189 5.83 -18.91 -11.66
CA ARG A 1189 4.99 -20.08 -11.97
C ARG A 1189 5.77 -21.40 -12.04
N ASP A 1190 7.02 -21.32 -12.49
CA ASP A 1190 7.85 -22.50 -12.72
C ASP A 1190 8.32 -23.09 -11.37
N ASP A 1191 8.23 -22.30 -10.30
CA ASP A 1191 8.68 -22.65 -8.96
C ASP A 1191 7.53 -23.13 -8.06
N ILE A 1192 6.99 -24.31 -8.40
CA ILE A 1192 5.90 -24.96 -7.67
C ILE A 1192 6.29 -25.20 -6.20
N LYS A 1193 7.57 -25.47 -5.92
CA LYS A 1193 8.06 -25.71 -4.56
C LYS A 1193 7.89 -24.48 -3.69
N ARG A 1194 8.33 -23.29 -4.15
CA ARG A 1194 8.10 -22.04 -3.42
C ARG A 1194 6.64 -21.65 -3.35
N LEU A 1195 5.87 -21.90 -4.40
CA LEU A 1195 4.43 -21.64 -4.40
C LEU A 1195 3.73 -22.44 -3.30
N ASN A 1196 4.00 -23.75 -3.19
CA ASN A 1196 3.43 -24.58 -2.15
C ASN A 1196 3.92 -24.17 -0.76
N LEU A 1197 5.23 -23.92 -0.59
CA LEU A 1197 5.78 -23.43 0.68
C LEU A 1197 5.14 -22.11 1.13
N ALA A 1198 4.95 -21.17 0.20
CA ALA A 1198 4.26 -19.91 0.48
C ALA A 1198 2.78 -20.14 0.85
N SER A 1199 2.08 -21.03 0.14
CA SER A 1199 0.67 -21.38 0.39
C SER A 1199 0.45 -22.16 1.70
N ASP A 1200 1.47 -22.89 2.18
CA ASP A 1200 1.40 -23.70 3.40
C ASP A 1200 1.86 -22.95 4.65
N HIS A 1201 2.79 -22.01 4.50
CA HIS A 1201 3.45 -21.38 5.65
C HIS A 1201 2.71 -20.19 6.25
N VAL A 1202 1.80 -19.54 5.52
CA VAL A 1202 0.96 -18.50 6.13
C VAL A 1202 -0.09 -19.18 7.01
N GLN A 1203 0.30 -19.52 8.24
CA GLN A 1203 -0.44 -20.36 9.18
C GLN A 1203 -1.86 -19.86 9.46
N ILE A 1204 -2.71 -20.86 9.67
CA ILE A 1204 -4.17 -20.89 9.83
C ILE A 1204 -4.72 -19.91 10.89
N ASP A 1205 -3.90 -19.41 11.81
CA ASP A 1205 -4.35 -18.56 12.92
C ASP A 1205 -4.53 -17.08 12.56
N CYS A 1206 -3.77 -16.56 11.58
CA CYS A 1206 -3.96 -15.17 11.10
C CYS A 1206 -5.32 -14.97 10.39
N TRP A 1207 -5.88 -16.07 9.89
CA TRP A 1207 -6.97 -16.07 8.91
C TRP A 1207 -8.36 -16.25 9.53
N VAL A 1208 -8.45 -16.86 10.71
CA VAL A 1208 -9.69 -16.91 11.52
C VAL A 1208 -10.19 -15.48 11.80
N TYR A 1209 -9.28 -14.52 12.00
CA TYR A 1209 -9.58 -13.10 12.19
C TYR A 1209 -10.16 -12.43 10.93
N ILE A 1210 -9.65 -12.77 9.74
CA ILE A 1210 -10.08 -12.18 8.45
C ILE A 1210 -11.41 -12.79 7.95
N LEU A 1211 -11.68 -14.05 8.29
CA LEU A 1211 -12.82 -14.80 7.76
C LEU A 1211 -14.03 -14.84 8.70
N TYR A 1212 -13.82 -14.87 10.01
CA TYR A 1212 -14.86 -15.20 10.98
C TYR A 1212 -15.11 -14.17 12.11
N TYR A 1213 -14.21 -13.20 12.38
CA TYR A 1213 -14.31 -12.38 13.61
C TYR A 1213 -14.16 -10.87 13.36
N PRO A 1214 -15.19 -10.05 13.62
CA PRO A 1214 -15.03 -8.60 13.65
C PRO A 1214 -14.47 -8.05 14.97
N PHE A 1215 -14.65 -8.69 16.14
CA PHE A 1215 -14.20 -8.13 17.43
C PHE A 1215 -14.05 -9.21 18.54
N LEU A 1216 -12.85 -9.40 19.10
CA LEU A 1216 -12.57 -9.75 20.52
C LEU A 1216 -11.05 -9.79 20.84
N THR A 1217 -10.74 -9.50 22.11
CA THR A 1217 -9.46 -9.34 22.84
C THR A 1217 -8.48 -10.55 22.83
N PRO A 1218 -7.18 -10.35 23.18
CA PRO A 1218 -6.10 -11.30 22.87
C PRO A 1218 -6.15 -12.58 23.70
N ILE A 1219 -6.20 -13.73 23.03
CA ILE A 1219 -5.97 -15.04 23.65
C ILE A 1219 -4.46 -15.21 23.82
N LYS A 1220 -3.99 -15.38 25.07
CA LYS A 1220 -2.65 -15.91 25.35
C LYS A 1220 -2.62 -17.38 24.90
N ILE A 1221 -1.86 -17.69 23.85
CA ILE A 1221 -1.64 -19.08 23.41
C ILE A 1221 -0.17 -19.42 23.63
N GLY A 1222 0.10 -20.41 24.47
CA GLY A 1222 1.42 -21.01 24.62
C GLY A 1222 1.66 -22.07 23.54
N PHE A 1223 2.85 -22.08 22.97
CA PHE A 1223 3.29 -23.05 21.96
C PHE A 1223 3.57 -24.43 22.58
N LYS A 1224 3.20 -25.49 21.86
CA LYS A 1224 3.71 -26.85 22.03
C LYS A 1224 4.28 -27.35 20.72
#